data_AF-A0ABD3H9W9-F1
#
_entry.id   AF-A0ABD3H9W9-F1
#
_cell.length_a   1.000
_cell.length_b   1.000
_cell.length_c   1.000
_cell.angle_alpha   90.00
_cell.angle_beta   90.00
_cell.angle_gamma   90.00
#
_symmetry.space_group_name_H-M   'P 1'
#
loop_
_entity.id
_entity.type
_entity.pdbx_description
1 polymer ?
#
loop_
_entity_poly.entity_id
_entity_poly.type
_entity_poly.pdbx_seq_one_letter_code
_entity_poly.pdbx_strand_id
1 'polypeptide(L)'
;MVTVDLKPPLAKKVRRVTKWFDQERTDSYHWFRDDARKSPEFLEYLKSEAVMSDSREFRGSLHKEMRGTIKKAGMSVPVRKGAFFYYRKDLEGKQYRQHCRRAIPGGEGPGHVDEVMETGQGAREEQILLDENVLAAKHEFYYVGTLKVSPSHKLFAVTEDFTGNEIYTIRVVNIKTRQDVGSKITGATESVVWGDDNTLYYLTRDGAQRPYKVWRHHVGSHQSSDKCLYHERDLQHWLTVGSSQSDKYLFVTSRSNMTQFVLFLDKRSPDGDLEYVMPRVNGVSISVAHTRDHFIITKRSEEVYNSELLVCPVNDRSAPVVLLPHRPSVKLQRVSTAQDHVVVQECKIGLVTLTVYTLPPAGEPILSLGVGRKVEFPEPACSVWLAESQFKSSLLRYVYSSLATPPSVYDYDMCTGRAVPKKVQAVTEHRESTLLGVFGRNWRRGSNMCAATAAIDQCDRLPDSLILLILNKVTDVKALGRCCAVSRRFNTLAPLVNNVVVKVDCVISGEENNVKGRGLLSIMRSFVGSLFKPIQALQHILGPKKTILATEISHHSPGEVLKNFKEIQTLRIELPAGELGIEEGVLLKWKAEFGSTLESCVILGAAALVKGTEGGNKAQSSGENGLMSQQDDSGLIPPSFYTDGGLKLRVVWTISSLIAASARHYLLQQIISDHPTLESLILTDANGQGMLCMSKQQLKEFRNKPPAPSTSSNRTQVPALNMKLWYAPYLELSSGTGLKGATLVDIRPTDHPVQKESEPLIVEAFEEPYRTAASILAKRRTYLLEMNSF
;
A
#
# COMPACT_ATOMS: atom_id res chain seq x y z
N MET A 1 -34.26 -21.58 -44.43
CA MET A 1 -33.50 -20.69 -43.53
C MET A 1 -32.04 -20.83 -43.90
N VAL A 2 -31.42 -19.78 -44.47
CA VAL A 2 -29.99 -19.77 -44.75
C VAL A 2 -29.30 -19.50 -43.41
N THR A 3 -28.70 -20.52 -42.82
CA THR A 3 -27.78 -20.36 -41.67
C THR A 3 -26.57 -19.59 -42.17
N VAL A 4 -26.49 -18.31 -41.83
CA VAL A 4 -25.28 -17.52 -42.04
C VAL A 4 -24.23 -18.08 -41.07
N ASP A 5 -23.19 -18.72 -41.61
CA ASP A 5 -22.05 -19.21 -40.83
C ASP A 5 -21.24 -18.00 -40.33
N LEU A 6 -21.66 -17.42 -39.21
CA LEU A 6 -21.01 -16.27 -38.56
C LEU A 6 -19.72 -16.74 -37.89
N LYS A 7 -18.63 -16.82 -38.68
CA LYS A 7 -17.30 -17.05 -38.12
C LYS A 7 -16.84 -15.80 -37.35
N PRO A 8 -16.44 -15.92 -36.07
CA PRO A 8 -15.92 -14.78 -35.32
C PRO A 8 -14.64 -14.25 -35.97
N PRO A 9 -14.40 -12.92 -35.96
CA PRO A 9 -13.18 -12.37 -36.52
C PRO A 9 -11.97 -12.89 -35.74
N LEU A 10 -11.01 -13.44 -36.48
CA LEU A 10 -9.77 -13.95 -35.89
C LEU A 10 -8.81 -12.80 -35.64
N ALA A 11 -8.56 -12.48 -34.37
CA ALA A 11 -7.56 -11.51 -33.99
C ALA A 11 -6.15 -11.96 -34.41
N LYS A 12 -5.37 -11.05 -35.00
CA LYS A 12 -3.95 -11.33 -35.24
C LYS A 12 -3.22 -11.57 -33.91
N LYS A 13 -2.20 -12.44 -33.95
CA LYS A 13 -1.32 -12.71 -32.82
C LYS A 13 -0.01 -11.96 -33.02
N VAL A 14 0.28 -11.01 -32.13
CA VAL A 14 1.55 -10.25 -32.12
C VAL A 14 2.30 -10.61 -30.86
N ARG A 15 3.45 -11.30 -30.99
CA ARG A 15 4.23 -11.76 -29.84
C ARG A 15 4.75 -10.58 -29.02
N ARG A 16 4.20 -10.37 -27.82
CA ARG A 16 4.74 -9.46 -26.81
C ARG A 16 5.14 -10.26 -25.57
N VAL A 17 6.42 -10.24 -25.21
CA VAL A 17 6.92 -10.90 -23.99
C VAL A 17 7.00 -9.88 -22.86
N THR A 18 6.51 -10.25 -21.69
CA THR A 18 6.72 -9.51 -20.43
C THR A 18 7.39 -10.44 -19.43
N LYS A 19 8.28 -9.90 -18.59
CA LYS A 19 9.00 -10.66 -17.57
C LYS A 19 8.45 -10.29 -16.19
N TRP A 20 7.99 -11.28 -15.44
CA TRP A 20 7.48 -11.13 -14.08
C TRP A 20 8.18 -12.15 -13.19
N PHE A 21 8.87 -11.71 -12.14
CA PHE A 21 9.62 -12.59 -11.23
C PHE A 21 10.56 -13.56 -11.97
N ASP A 22 11.31 -13.03 -12.93
CA ASP A 22 12.17 -13.77 -13.86
C ASP A 22 11.50 -14.82 -14.76
N GLN A 23 10.17 -14.91 -14.73
CA GLN A 23 9.40 -15.75 -15.65
C GLN A 23 8.92 -14.93 -16.85
N GLU A 24 9.15 -15.47 -18.05
CA GLU A 24 8.63 -14.88 -19.27
C GLU A 24 7.18 -15.31 -19.52
N ARG A 25 6.34 -14.32 -19.84
CA ARG A 25 4.96 -14.52 -20.27
C ARG A 25 4.76 -13.87 -21.64
N THR A 26 4.22 -14.64 -22.57
CA THR A 26 3.86 -14.14 -23.90
C THR A 26 2.39 -13.77 -23.92
N ASP A 27 2.10 -12.51 -24.19
CA ASP A 27 0.77 -12.00 -24.49
C ASP A 27 0.70 -11.71 -25.99
N SER A 28 -0.10 -12.48 -26.72
CA SER A 28 -0.24 -12.34 -28.17
C SER A 28 -1.24 -11.24 -28.57
N TYR A 29 -1.96 -10.67 -27.61
CA TYR A 29 -3.05 -9.71 -27.83
C TYR A 29 -2.80 -8.37 -27.13
N HIS A 30 -1.59 -8.15 -26.61
CA HIS A 30 -1.19 -6.88 -25.99
C HIS A 30 -1.43 -5.67 -26.90
N TRP A 31 -1.39 -5.87 -28.22
CA TRP A 31 -1.62 -4.83 -29.22
C TRP A 31 -3.07 -4.27 -29.23
N PHE A 32 -4.04 -4.95 -28.60
CA PHE A 32 -5.36 -4.39 -28.33
C PHE A 32 -5.33 -3.21 -27.35
N ARG A 33 -4.31 -3.14 -26.50
CA ARG A 33 -4.13 -2.01 -25.59
C ARG A 33 -3.60 -0.81 -26.36
N ASP A 34 -4.47 0.17 -26.55
CA ASP A 34 -4.11 1.52 -26.96
C ASP A 34 -4.69 2.52 -25.96
N ASP A 35 -3.82 3.13 -25.15
CA ASP A 35 -4.24 4.06 -24.12
C ASP A 35 -4.84 5.36 -24.73
N ALA A 36 -4.55 5.67 -25.99
CA ALA A 36 -5.15 6.80 -26.71
C ALA A 36 -6.49 6.46 -27.39
N ARG A 37 -6.85 5.18 -27.50
CA ARG A 37 -8.09 4.66 -28.13
C ARG A 37 -8.29 5.15 -29.57
N LYS A 38 -7.20 5.24 -30.34
CA LYS A 38 -7.16 5.75 -31.73
C LYS A 38 -6.57 4.75 -32.73
N SER A 39 -6.07 3.60 -32.29
CA SER A 39 -5.52 2.55 -33.14
C SER A 39 -6.52 2.14 -34.23
N PRO A 40 -6.25 2.44 -35.52
CA PRO A 40 -7.17 2.13 -36.61
C PRO A 40 -7.45 0.62 -36.71
N GLU A 41 -6.42 -0.18 -36.50
CA GLU A 41 -6.49 -1.63 -36.59
C GLU A 41 -7.36 -2.25 -35.48
N PHE A 42 -7.27 -1.71 -34.26
CA PHE A 42 -8.13 -2.18 -33.17
C PHE A 42 -9.59 -1.76 -33.41
N LEU A 43 -9.82 -0.53 -33.90
CA LEU A 43 -11.16 -0.04 -34.24
C LEU A 43 -11.80 -0.85 -35.37
N GLU A 44 -11.01 -1.28 -36.37
CA GLU A 44 -11.48 -2.16 -37.44
C GLU A 44 -11.87 -3.54 -36.89
N TYR A 45 -11.03 -4.13 -36.03
CA TYR A 45 -11.34 -5.38 -35.36
C TYR A 45 -12.65 -5.29 -34.55
N LEU A 46 -12.84 -4.24 -33.75
CA LEU A 46 -14.07 -4.02 -32.99
C LEU A 46 -15.32 -3.92 -33.87
N LYS A 47 -15.22 -3.28 -35.05
CA LYS A 47 -16.34 -3.20 -36.00
C LYS A 47 -16.67 -4.55 -36.64
N SER A 48 -15.68 -5.44 -36.76
CA SER A 48 -15.84 -6.76 -37.37
C SER A 48 -16.52 -7.79 -36.46
N GLU A 49 -16.63 -7.54 -35.15
CA GLU A 49 -17.35 -8.42 -34.22
C GLU A 49 -18.88 -8.33 -34.42
N ALA A 50 -19.38 -9.05 -35.42
CA ALA A 50 -20.82 -9.14 -35.74
C ALA A 50 -21.51 -10.40 -35.18
N VAL A 51 -20.91 -11.04 -34.18
CA VAL A 51 -21.30 -12.38 -33.65
C VAL A 51 -22.73 -12.41 -33.08
N MET A 52 -23.29 -11.26 -32.69
CA MET A 52 -24.64 -11.15 -32.12
C MET A 52 -25.70 -10.68 -33.14
N SER A 53 -25.42 -10.73 -34.44
CA SER A 53 -26.33 -10.19 -35.48
C SER A 53 -27.62 -11.00 -35.64
N ASP A 54 -27.58 -12.30 -35.39
CA ASP A 54 -28.70 -13.25 -35.39
C ASP A 54 -29.73 -13.00 -34.27
N SER A 55 -29.29 -12.47 -33.13
CA SER A 55 -30.14 -12.18 -31.97
C SER A 55 -30.94 -10.87 -32.06
N ARG A 56 -30.90 -10.15 -33.20
CA ARG A 56 -31.46 -8.80 -33.35
C ARG A 56 -32.95 -8.73 -32.99
N GLU A 57 -33.76 -9.68 -33.47
CA GLU A 57 -35.20 -9.70 -33.23
C GLU A 57 -35.52 -9.94 -31.75
N PHE A 58 -34.89 -10.96 -31.14
CA PHE A 58 -35.08 -11.27 -29.73
C PHE A 58 -34.64 -10.13 -28.81
N ARG A 59 -33.50 -9.49 -29.10
CA ARG A 59 -33.03 -8.28 -28.40
C ARG A 59 -34.01 -7.12 -28.55
N GLY A 60 -34.60 -6.95 -29.74
CA GLY A 60 -35.66 -5.96 -29.98
C GLY A 60 -36.89 -6.21 -29.13
N SER A 61 -37.31 -7.47 -28.99
CA SER A 61 -38.41 -7.88 -28.11
C SER A 61 -38.11 -7.56 -26.65
N LEU A 62 -36.95 -7.99 -26.14
CA LEU A 62 -36.51 -7.70 -24.77
C LEU A 62 -36.38 -6.20 -24.51
N HIS A 63 -35.87 -5.43 -25.47
CA HIS A 63 -35.79 -3.97 -25.35
C HIS A 63 -37.17 -3.33 -25.21
N LYS A 64 -38.15 -3.79 -26.00
CA LYS A 64 -39.54 -3.31 -25.93
C LYS A 64 -40.18 -3.64 -24.58
N GLU A 65 -40.00 -4.87 -24.10
CA GLU A 65 -40.47 -5.33 -22.78
C GLU A 65 -39.87 -4.47 -21.66
N MET A 66 -38.54 -4.41 -21.55
CA MET A 66 -37.85 -3.63 -20.52
C MET A 66 -38.27 -2.15 -20.56
N ARG A 67 -38.38 -1.55 -21.75
CA ARG A 67 -38.84 -0.17 -21.91
C ARG A 67 -40.30 0.04 -21.49
N GLY A 68 -41.17 -0.96 -21.70
CA GLY A 68 -42.57 -0.92 -21.28
C GLY A 68 -42.75 -0.90 -19.76
N THR A 69 -41.84 -1.54 -19.02
CA THR A 69 -41.88 -1.58 -17.55
C THR A 69 -41.43 -0.29 -16.86
N ILE A 70 -40.72 0.58 -17.56
CA ILE A 70 -40.15 1.82 -17.00
C ILE A 70 -41.14 2.97 -17.18
N LYS A 71 -41.49 3.64 -16.07
CA LYS A 71 -42.30 4.87 -16.12
C LYS A 71 -41.53 5.97 -16.86
N LYS A 72 -42.10 6.47 -17.96
CA LYS A 72 -41.45 7.45 -18.85
C LYS A 72 -41.26 8.85 -18.27
N ALA A 73 -42.04 9.22 -17.26
CA ALA A 73 -41.95 10.52 -16.58
C ALA A 73 -42.13 10.35 -15.08
N GLY A 74 -41.40 11.12 -14.29
CA GLY A 74 -41.45 10.98 -12.84
C GLY A 74 -40.69 12.06 -12.10
N MET A 75 -40.87 12.07 -10.78
CA MET A 75 -40.19 12.98 -9.87
C MET A 75 -39.54 12.17 -8.75
N SER A 76 -38.33 12.51 -8.34
CA SER A 76 -37.72 11.94 -7.13
C SER A 76 -38.48 12.39 -5.88
N VAL A 77 -38.31 11.66 -4.76
CA VAL A 77 -38.83 12.17 -3.48
C VAL A 77 -38.10 13.47 -3.12
N PRO A 78 -38.81 14.58 -2.84
CA PRO A 78 -38.16 15.85 -2.54
C PRO A 78 -37.38 15.81 -1.23
N VAL A 79 -36.18 16.38 -1.24
CA VAL A 79 -35.29 16.51 -0.07
C VAL A 79 -35.39 17.92 0.48
N ARG A 80 -35.69 18.04 1.77
CA ARG A 80 -35.72 19.33 2.48
C ARG A 80 -34.29 19.81 2.76
N LYS A 81 -33.96 21.03 2.33
CA LYS A 81 -32.72 21.73 2.68
C LYS A 81 -33.00 23.21 2.85
N GLY A 82 -32.74 23.76 4.04
CA GLY A 82 -33.08 25.14 4.40
C GLY A 82 -34.57 25.41 4.15
N ALA A 83 -34.87 26.47 3.39
CA ALA A 83 -36.22 26.89 3.05
C ALA A 83 -36.79 26.26 1.74
N PHE A 84 -36.16 25.21 1.20
CA PHE A 84 -36.54 24.61 -0.09
C PHE A 84 -36.65 23.08 -0.07
N PHE A 85 -37.58 22.58 -0.86
CA PHE A 85 -37.57 21.21 -1.37
C PHE A 85 -36.73 21.14 -2.64
N TYR A 86 -35.80 20.19 -2.70
CA TYR A 86 -34.99 19.88 -3.89
C TYR A 86 -35.35 18.52 -4.45
N TYR A 87 -35.52 18.41 -5.76
CA TYR A 87 -35.94 17.17 -6.42
C TYR A 87 -35.46 17.12 -7.87
N ARG A 88 -35.53 15.93 -8.46
CA ARG A 88 -35.23 15.68 -9.86
C ARG A 88 -36.49 15.28 -10.61
N LYS A 89 -36.63 15.70 -11.86
CA LYS A 89 -37.74 15.36 -12.75
C LYS A 89 -37.23 14.73 -14.03
N ASP A 90 -37.85 13.62 -14.40
CA ASP A 90 -37.70 13.00 -15.72
C ASP A 90 -38.95 13.33 -16.52
N LEU A 91 -38.75 13.88 -17.73
CA LEU A 91 -39.84 14.27 -18.63
C LEU A 91 -40.05 13.20 -19.70
N GLU A 92 -41.29 13.01 -20.12
CA GLU A 92 -41.60 12.03 -21.16
C GLU A 92 -40.88 12.40 -22.48
N GLY A 93 -40.26 11.39 -23.10
CA GLY A 93 -39.52 11.54 -24.35
C GLY A 93 -38.17 12.26 -24.21
N LYS A 94 -37.76 12.64 -22.99
CA LYS A 94 -36.45 13.23 -22.70
C LYS A 94 -35.50 12.17 -22.15
N GLN A 95 -34.20 12.33 -22.46
CA GLN A 95 -33.16 11.36 -22.09
C GLN A 95 -32.50 11.70 -20.75
N TYR A 96 -32.54 12.97 -20.36
CA TYR A 96 -31.87 13.48 -19.16
C TYR A 96 -32.86 14.13 -18.20
N ARG A 97 -32.42 14.30 -16.96
CA ARG A 97 -33.24 14.83 -15.86
C ARG A 97 -33.15 16.34 -15.74
N GLN A 98 -34.15 16.92 -15.09
CA GLN A 98 -34.14 18.30 -14.61
C GLN A 98 -33.87 18.32 -13.11
N HIS A 99 -33.02 19.24 -12.65
CA HIS A 99 -32.83 19.53 -11.23
C HIS A 99 -33.71 20.71 -10.86
N CYS A 100 -34.60 20.53 -9.90
CA CYS A 100 -35.63 21.50 -9.53
C CYS A 100 -35.59 21.80 -8.04
N ARG A 101 -36.12 22.97 -7.68
CA ARG A 101 -36.47 23.26 -6.29
C ARG A 101 -37.80 24.00 -6.19
N ARG A 102 -38.41 23.94 -5.01
CA ARG A 102 -39.63 24.66 -4.65
C ARG A 102 -39.50 25.19 -3.23
N ALA A 103 -39.98 26.40 -2.97
CA ALA A 103 -39.94 26.96 -1.62
C ALA A 103 -40.91 26.22 -0.69
N ILE A 104 -40.53 26.05 0.58
CA ILE A 104 -41.35 25.37 1.60
C ILE A 104 -42.37 26.35 2.20
N PRO A 105 -43.66 26.00 2.27
CA PRO A 105 -44.65 26.77 3.04
C PRO A 105 -44.19 26.99 4.49
N GLY A 106 -44.24 28.23 4.99
CA GLY A 106 -43.75 28.57 6.34
C GLY A 106 -42.22 28.74 6.48
N GLY A 107 -41.42 28.40 5.47
CA GLY A 107 -39.99 28.67 5.44
C GLY A 107 -39.11 27.57 6.07
N GLU A 108 -38.03 27.97 6.74
CA GLU A 108 -37.08 27.05 7.36
C GLU A 108 -37.62 26.46 8.66
N GLY A 109 -37.33 25.19 8.92
CA GLY A 109 -37.80 24.46 10.11
C GLY A 109 -37.51 22.96 10.01
N PRO A 110 -37.78 22.19 11.08
CA PRO A 110 -37.70 20.73 11.04
C PRO A 110 -38.84 20.16 10.20
N GLY A 111 -38.52 19.25 9.28
CA GLY A 111 -39.55 18.49 8.56
C GLY A 111 -40.30 17.52 9.47
N HIS A 112 -41.52 17.15 9.07
CA HIS A 112 -42.36 16.16 9.73
C HIS A 112 -42.62 14.94 8.83
N VAL A 113 -42.84 13.76 9.43
CA VAL A 113 -42.94 12.50 8.68
C VAL A 113 -44.14 12.46 7.72
N ASP A 114 -45.18 13.26 7.97
CA ASP A 114 -46.34 13.38 7.08
C ASP A 114 -46.20 14.52 6.06
N GLU A 115 -45.11 15.28 6.08
CA GLU A 115 -44.91 16.41 5.17
C GLU A 115 -44.84 15.92 3.71
N VAL A 116 -45.60 16.58 2.84
CA VAL A 116 -45.61 16.35 1.40
C VAL A 116 -45.41 17.69 0.71
N MET A 117 -44.52 17.73 -0.29
CA MET A 117 -44.35 18.92 -1.12
C MET A 117 -45.62 19.15 -1.92
N GLU A 118 -46.18 20.36 -1.83
CA GLU A 118 -47.35 20.77 -2.62
C GLU A 118 -47.10 20.60 -4.13
N THR A 119 -48.10 20.08 -4.83
CA THR A 119 -48.10 19.95 -6.30
C THR A 119 -49.46 20.40 -6.85
N GLY A 120 -49.50 20.82 -8.13
CA GLY A 120 -50.73 21.27 -8.77
C GLY A 120 -51.04 22.76 -8.59
N GLN A 121 -52.31 23.14 -8.80
CA GLN A 121 -52.79 24.52 -8.66
C GLN A 121 -52.74 24.96 -7.19
N GLY A 122 -52.15 26.14 -6.93
CA GLY A 122 -51.96 26.68 -5.58
C GLY A 122 -50.59 26.38 -4.95
N ALA A 123 -49.84 25.42 -5.51
CA ALA A 123 -48.49 25.13 -5.05
C ALA A 123 -47.51 26.24 -5.48
N ARG A 124 -46.53 26.55 -4.62
CA ARG A 124 -45.49 27.57 -4.91
C ARG A 124 -44.71 27.29 -6.20
N GLU A 125 -44.20 28.35 -6.83
CA GLU A 125 -43.50 28.26 -8.12
C GLU A 125 -42.30 27.29 -8.08
N GLU A 126 -42.19 26.46 -9.12
CA GLU A 126 -41.05 25.57 -9.36
C GLU A 126 -39.91 26.32 -10.03
N GLN A 127 -38.71 26.22 -9.46
CA GLN A 127 -37.49 26.76 -10.05
C GLN A 127 -36.64 25.61 -10.60
N ILE A 128 -36.54 25.49 -11.92
CA ILE A 128 -35.62 24.55 -12.58
C ILE A 128 -34.21 25.09 -12.46
N LEU A 129 -33.33 24.46 -11.69
CA LEU A 129 -31.94 24.88 -11.48
C LEU A 129 -31.08 24.55 -12.70
N LEU A 130 -31.22 23.34 -13.23
CA LEU A 130 -30.47 22.83 -14.37
C LEU A 130 -31.36 21.89 -15.18
N ASP A 131 -31.44 22.10 -16.50
CA ASP A 131 -32.02 21.14 -17.44
C ASP A 131 -30.88 20.48 -18.23
N GLU A 132 -30.60 19.22 -17.90
CA GLU A 132 -29.54 18.47 -18.55
C GLU A 132 -29.83 18.24 -20.04
N ASN A 133 -31.10 18.21 -20.47
CA ASN A 133 -31.44 17.98 -21.87
C ASN A 133 -31.01 19.13 -22.78
N VAL A 134 -31.08 20.37 -22.28
CA VAL A 134 -30.68 21.57 -23.02
C VAL A 134 -29.17 21.59 -23.23
N LEU A 135 -28.42 21.13 -22.24
CA LEU A 135 -26.96 21.07 -22.29
C LEU A 135 -26.48 19.88 -23.11
N ALA A 136 -27.07 18.70 -22.89
CA ALA A 136 -26.75 17.49 -23.62
C ALA A 136 -26.98 17.62 -25.13
N ALA A 137 -27.96 18.42 -25.58
CA ALA A 137 -28.21 18.64 -27.02
C ALA A 137 -27.02 19.22 -27.80
N LYS A 138 -26.01 19.75 -27.11
CA LYS A 138 -24.80 20.33 -27.71
C LYS A 138 -23.63 19.35 -27.78
N HIS A 139 -23.78 18.13 -27.27
CA HIS A 139 -22.70 17.17 -27.09
C HIS A 139 -23.14 15.75 -27.49
N GLU A 140 -22.22 14.94 -28.01
CA GLU A 140 -22.48 13.52 -28.29
C GLU A 140 -22.63 12.70 -27.01
N PHE A 141 -21.92 13.09 -25.96
CA PHE A 141 -22.03 12.56 -24.60
C PHE A 141 -22.15 13.72 -23.62
N TYR A 142 -23.02 13.58 -22.63
CA TYR A 142 -23.12 14.53 -21.54
C TYR A 142 -23.51 13.80 -20.26
N TYR A 143 -22.81 14.10 -19.17
CA TYR A 143 -23.11 13.54 -17.87
C TYR A 143 -22.89 14.57 -16.78
N VAL A 144 -23.89 14.75 -15.92
CA VAL A 144 -23.75 15.51 -14.68
C VAL A 144 -23.41 14.54 -13.56
N GLY A 145 -22.21 14.68 -13.01
CA GLY A 145 -21.78 13.90 -11.83
C GLY A 145 -22.54 14.33 -10.58
N THR A 146 -22.33 15.58 -10.17
CA THR A 146 -22.92 16.16 -8.97
C THR A 146 -23.45 17.57 -9.22
N LEU A 147 -24.57 17.90 -8.56
CA LEU A 147 -25.05 19.27 -8.36
C LEU A 147 -25.20 19.54 -6.85
N LYS A 148 -24.51 20.56 -6.33
CA LYS A 148 -24.61 21.00 -4.93
C LYS A 148 -24.99 22.46 -4.85
N VAL A 149 -26.03 22.78 -4.08
CA VAL A 149 -26.38 24.16 -3.75
C VAL A 149 -25.50 24.69 -2.62
N SER A 150 -25.19 25.99 -2.68
CA SER A 150 -24.44 26.67 -1.63
C SER A 150 -25.28 26.83 -0.35
N PRO A 151 -24.66 27.08 0.81
CA PRO A 151 -25.37 27.26 2.07
C PRO A 151 -26.45 28.35 2.07
N SER A 152 -26.24 29.47 1.37
CA SER A 152 -27.29 30.50 1.21
C SER A 152 -28.40 30.13 0.23
N HIS A 153 -28.30 29.00 -0.45
CA HIS A 153 -29.21 28.59 -1.53
C HIS A 153 -29.28 29.61 -2.69
N LYS A 154 -28.25 30.44 -2.89
CA LYS A 154 -28.17 31.41 -4.00
C LYS A 154 -27.34 30.93 -5.17
N LEU A 155 -26.37 30.05 -4.92
CA LEU A 155 -25.50 29.47 -5.93
C LEU A 155 -25.70 27.95 -6.00
N PHE A 156 -25.31 27.34 -7.12
CA PHE A 156 -25.01 25.92 -7.16
C PHE A 156 -23.73 25.66 -7.94
N ALA A 157 -23.01 24.62 -7.53
CA ALA A 157 -21.90 24.04 -8.25
C ALA A 157 -22.39 22.78 -8.98
N VAL A 158 -22.01 22.62 -10.24
CA VAL A 158 -22.28 21.43 -11.06
C VAL A 158 -20.99 20.89 -11.66
N THR A 159 -20.82 19.57 -11.65
CA THR A 159 -19.69 18.88 -12.29
C THR A 159 -20.16 18.18 -13.56
N GLU A 160 -19.57 18.49 -14.70
CA GLU A 160 -20.01 18.04 -16.03
C GLU A 160 -18.90 17.29 -16.77
N ASP A 161 -19.22 16.14 -17.35
CA ASP A 161 -18.37 15.37 -18.26
C ASP A 161 -19.02 15.34 -19.66
N PHE A 162 -18.22 15.64 -20.68
CA PHE A 162 -18.63 15.76 -22.08
C PHE A 162 -18.10 14.62 -22.95
N THR A 163 -17.32 13.69 -22.38
CA THR A 163 -16.57 12.66 -23.11
C THR A 163 -16.71 11.25 -22.55
N GLY A 164 -17.14 11.11 -21.28
CA GLY A 164 -17.27 9.82 -20.60
C GLY A 164 -15.97 9.30 -20.00
N ASN A 165 -14.94 10.13 -19.90
CA ASN A 165 -13.65 9.77 -19.31
C ASN A 165 -13.60 10.01 -17.78
N GLU A 166 -14.71 10.45 -17.18
CA GLU A 166 -14.85 10.79 -15.77
C GLU A 166 -13.91 11.91 -15.27
N ILE A 167 -13.51 12.80 -16.20
CA ILE A 167 -12.82 14.06 -15.91
C ILE A 167 -13.84 15.18 -16.07
N TYR A 168 -14.16 15.84 -14.96
CA TYR A 168 -15.26 16.78 -14.88
C TYR A 168 -14.77 18.22 -14.95
N THR A 169 -15.61 19.06 -15.53
CA THR A 169 -15.53 20.52 -15.42
C THR A 169 -16.53 20.99 -14.37
N ILE A 170 -16.09 21.80 -13.40
CA ILE A 170 -16.97 22.39 -12.39
C ILE A 170 -17.37 23.80 -12.84
N ARG A 171 -18.68 24.08 -12.81
CA ARG A 171 -19.24 25.43 -12.97
C ARG A 171 -19.97 25.84 -11.70
N VAL A 172 -19.83 27.11 -11.34
CA VAL A 172 -20.62 27.75 -10.29
C VAL A 172 -21.63 28.67 -10.96
N VAL A 173 -22.90 28.56 -10.60
CA VAL A 173 -23.99 29.28 -11.26
C VAL A 173 -24.83 30.00 -10.22
N ASN A 174 -25.13 31.28 -10.49
CA ASN A 174 -26.09 32.04 -9.69
C ASN A 174 -27.52 31.65 -10.08
N ILE A 175 -28.30 31.20 -9.10
CA ILE A 175 -29.65 30.66 -9.35
C ILE A 175 -30.61 31.75 -9.83
N LYS A 176 -30.45 33.00 -9.35
CA LYS A 176 -31.34 34.11 -9.72
C LYS A 176 -31.04 34.63 -11.13
N THR A 177 -29.76 34.90 -11.41
CA THR A 177 -29.36 35.50 -12.70
C THR A 177 -29.15 34.48 -13.81
N ARG A 178 -29.01 33.19 -13.46
CA ARG A 178 -28.68 32.08 -14.39
C ARG A 178 -27.32 32.22 -15.07
N GLN A 179 -26.44 33.05 -14.52
CA GLN A 179 -25.11 33.29 -15.06
C GLN A 179 -24.06 32.49 -14.27
N ASP A 180 -23.02 32.06 -14.99
CA ASP A 180 -21.82 31.48 -14.39
C ASP A 180 -21.11 32.54 -13.53
N VAL A 181 -20.58 32.11 -12.38
CA VAL A 181 -19.81 32.94 -11.45
C VAL A 181 -18.34 32.54 -11.56
N GLY A 182 -17.50 33.45 -12.06
CA GLY A 182 -16.08 33.18 -12.27
C GLY A 182 -15.78 32.28 -13.47
N SER A 183 -14.54 31.77 -13.54
CA SER A 183 -14.12 30.82 -14.56
C SER A 183 -14.42 29.38 -14.15
N LYS A 184 -14.47 28.48 -15.14
CA LYS A 184 -14.72 27.04 -14.92
C LYS A 184 -13.47 26.35 -14.35
N ILE A 185 -13.65 25.39 -13.46
CA ILE A 185 -12.58 24.55 -12.92
C ILE A 185 -12.49 23.29 -13.77
N THR A 186 -11.31 22.95 -14.28
CA THR A 186 -11.11 21.78 -15.16
C THR A 186 -10.27 20.69 -14.50
N GLY A 187 -10.30 19.46 -15.02
CA GLY A 187 -9.48 18.35 -14.52
C GLY A 187 -9.92 17.81 -13.15
N ALA A 188 -11.17 18.06 -12.76
CA ALA A 188 -11.71 17.65 -11.49
C ALA A 188 -12.34 16.24 -11.54
N THR A 189 -12.61 15.66 -10.38
CA THR A 189 -13.56 14.55 -10.24
C THR A 189 -14.99 15.08 -10.17
N GLU A 190 -15.99 14.19 -10.08
CA GLU A 190 -17.38 14.58 -9.81
C GLU A 190 -17.62 15.14 -8.40
N SER A 191 -16.68 14.96 -7.46
CA SER A 191 -16.90 15.36 -6.07
C SER A 191 -16.60 16.84 -5.84
N VAL A 192 -17.62 17.54 -5.35
CA VAL A 192 -17.56 18.96 -4.96
C VAL A 192 -18.30 19.18 -3.65
N VAL A 193 -17.72 19.98 -2.75
CA VAL A 193 -18.28 20.32 -1.44
C VAL A 193 -18.19 21.82 -1.22
N TRP A 194 -19.29 22.45 -0.81
CA TRP A 194 -19.29 23.85 -0.36
C TRP A 194 -18.71 23.95 1.05
N GLY A 195 -17.78 24.88 1.25
CA GLY A 195 -17.37 25.34 2.58
C GLY A 195 -18.36 26.37 3.12
N ASP A 196 -18.47 27.48 2.42
CA ASP A 196 -19.43 28.56 2.65
C ASP A 196 -20.02 28.99 1.30
N ASP A 197 -20.47 30.23 1.13
CA ASP A 197 -20.95 30.73 -0.17
C ASP A 197 -19.83 31.20 -1.12
N ASN A 198 -18.58 31.21 -0.67
CA ASN A 198 -17.42 31.70 -1.40
C ASN A 198 -16.33 30.64 -1.59
N THR A 199 -16.45 29.45 -0.98
CA THR A 199 -15.40 28.44 -0.94
C THR A 199 -15.92 27.09 -1.40
N LEU A 200 -15.20 26.47 -2.33
CA LEU A 200 -15.44 25.11 -2.82
C LEU A 200 -14.23 24.22 -2.53
N TYR A 201 -14.51 22.96 -2.21
CA TYR A 201 -13.52 21.91 -2.12
C TYR A 201 -13.78 20.87 -3.22
N TYR A 202 -12.74 20.49 -3.95
CA TYR A 202 -12.83 19.52 -5.04
C TYR A 202 -11.58 18.64 -5.12
N LEU A 203 -11.67 17.56 -5.89
CA LEU A 203 -10.56 16.62 -6.11
C LEU A 203 -10.08 16.65 -7.56
N THR A 204 -8.79 16.39 -7.78
CA THR A 204 -8.21 16.12 -9.11
C THR A 204 -7.67 14.70 -9.21
N ARG A 205 -7.60 14.16 -10.43
CA ARG A 205 -7.04 12.85 -10.72
C ARG A 205 -5.56 12.92 -11.13
N ASP A 206 -4.79 11.87 -10.88
CA ASP A 206 -3.43 11.69 -11.41
C ASP A 206 -3.44 11.02 -12.80
N GLY A 207 -2.25 10.72 -13.34
CA GLY A 207 -2.12 10.06 -14.65
C GLY A 207 -2.74 8.65 -14.73
N ALA A 208 -3.02 8.01 -13.60
CA ALA A 208 -3.71 6.72 -13.50
C ALA A 208 -5.22 6.88 -13.24
N GLN A 209 -5.76 8.09 -13.41
CA GLN A 209 -7.15 8.44 -13.11
C GLN A 209 -7.54 8.28 -11.63
N ARG A 210 -6.58 8.28 -10.70
CA ARG A 210 -6.85 8.13 -9.26
C ARG A 210 -7.06 9.51 -8.61
N PRO A 211 -8.14 9.74 -7.84
CA PRO A 211 -8.30 10.97 -7.05
C PRO A 211 -7.21 11.08 -5.98
N TYR A 212 -6.35 12.09 -6.06
CA TYR A 212 -5.12 12.13 -5.25
C TYR A 212 -4.80 13.50 -4.62
N LYS A 213 -5.47 14.58 -5.02
CA LYS A 213 -5.33 15.91 -4.40
C LYS A 213 -6.68 16.51 -4.07
N VAL A 214 -6.76 17.17 -2.91
CA VAL A 214 -7.88 18.01 -2.49
C VAL A 214 -7.48 19.47 -2.64
N TRP A 215 -8.34 20.25 -3.27
CA TRP A 215 -8.12 21.66 -3.55
C TRP A 215 -9.19 22.51 -2.87
N ARG A 216 -8.80 23.71 -2.46
CA ARG A 216 -9.68 24.80 -2.03
C ARG A 216 -9.72 25.86 -3.11
N HIS A 217 -10.91 26.14 -3.61
CA HIS A 217 -11.20 27.14 -4.62
C HIS A 217 -12.01 28.28 -4.01
N HIS A 218 -11.64 29.53 -4.32
CA HIS A 218 -12.44 30.69 -3.97
C HIS A 218 -13.32 31.09 -5.16
N VAL A 219 -14.62 31.14 -4.96
CA VAL A 219 -15.59 31.41 -6.03
C VAL A 219 -15.30 32.77 -6.66
N GLY A 220 -15.11 32.79 -7.98
CA GLY A 220 -14.76 33.99 -8.73
C GLY A 220 -13.26 34.17 -8.99
N SER A 221 -12.38 33.44 -8.30
CA SER A 221 -10.95 33.46 -8.59
C SER A 221 -10.57 32.53 -9.75
N HIS A 222 -9.36 32.68 -10.27
CA HIS A 222 -8.82 31.78 -11.28
C HIS A 222 -8.36 30.46 -10.65
N GLN A 223 -8.57 29.32 -11.32
CA GLN A 223 -8.21 27.99 -10.82
C GLN A 223 -6.71 27.87 -10.45
N SER A 224 -5.83 28.61 -11.12
CA SER A 224 -4.39 28.63 -10.81
C SER A 224 -4.06 29.18 -9.41
N SER A 225 -5.00 29.88 -8.78
CA SER A 225 -4.88 30.43 -7.42
C SER A 225 -5.37 29.46 -6.34
N ASP A 226 -5.89 28.28 -6.73
CA ASP A 226 -6.45 27.31 -5.80
C ASP A 226 -5.36 26.69 -4.90
N LYS A 227 -5.66 26.56 -3.60
CA LYS A 227 -4.73 25.99 -2.62
C LYS A 227 -4.92 24.47 -2.54
N CYS A 228 -3.86 23.70 -2.78
CA CYS A 228 -3.87 22.25 -2.51
C CYS A 228 -3.83 22.01 -0.99
N LEU A 229 -4.90 21.47 -0.41
CA LEU A 229 -4.99 21.19 1.03
C LEU A 229 -4.37 19.86 1.42
N TYR A 230 -4.47 18.85 0.55
CA TYR A 230 -3.93 17.52 0.80
C TYR A 230 -3.51 16.84 -0.50
N HIS A 231 -2.40 16.10 -0.46
CA HIS A 231 -1.86 15.34 -1.57
C HIS A 231 -1.53 13.93 -1.09
N GLU A 232 -2.30 12.94 -1.56
CA GLU A 232 -2.05 11.52 -1.31
C GLU A 232 -0.96 11.00 -2.26
N ARG A 233 0.22 10.78 -1.69
CA ARG A 233 1.41 10.32 -2.43
C ARG A 233 1.45 8.81 -2.60
N ASP A 234 0.72 8.07 -1.76
CA ASP A 234 0.66 6.62 -1.82
C ASP A 234 -0.31 6.18 -2.93
N LEU A 235 0.21 5.50 -3.95
CA LEU A 235 -0.54 5.10 -5.15
C LEU A 235 -1.64 4.06 -4.85
N GLN A 236 -1.59 3.41 -3.69
CA GLN A 236 -2.61 2.45 -3.26
C GLN A 236 -3.83 3.12 -2.62
N HIS A 237 -3.73 4.42 -2.33
CA HIS A 237 -4.77 5.18 -1.66
C HIS A 237 -5.50 6.11 -2.61
N TRP A 238 -6.81 6.25 -2.45
CA TRP A 238 -7.65 7.16 -3.24
C TRP A 238 -8.41 8.07 -2.30
N LEU A 239 -8.54 9.33 -2.71
CA LEU A 239 -9.18 10.37 -1.92
C LEU A 239 -10.67 10.46 -2.21
N THR A 240 -11.43 10.72 -1.15
CA THR A 240 -12.82 11.19 -1.23
C THR A 240 -12.98 12.39 -0.32
N VAL A 241 -13.94 13.25 -0.65
CA VAL A 241 -14.28 14.44 0.14
C VAL A 241 -15.79 14.49 0.36
N GLY A 242 -16.23 14.92 1.54
CA GLY A 242 -17.64 15.06 1.87
C GLY A 242 -17.86 15.93 3.10
N SER A 243 -19.04 16.55 3.22
CA SER A 243 -19.43 17.21 4.47
C SER A 243 -19.85 16.19 5.53
N SER A 244 -19.58 16.50 6.79
CA SER A 244 -20.30 15.92 7.92
C SER A 244 -21.82 16.11 7.77
N GLN A 245 -22.63 15.26 8.41
CA GLN A 245 -24.09 15.33 8.36
C GLN A 245 -24.61 16.68 8.88
N SER A 246 -23.95 17.24 9.90
CA SER A 246 -24.23 18.57 10.45
C SER A 246 -23.81 19.76 9.56
N ASP A 247 -23.09 19.47 8.48
CA ASP A 247 -22.44 20.41 7.58
C ASP A 247 -21.38 21.35 8.22
N LYS A 248 -21.02 21.13 9.50
CA LYS A 248 -19.97 21.89 10.21
C LYS A 248 -18.55 21.56 9.72
N TYR A 249 -18.26 20.29 9.43
CA TYR A 249 -16.92 19.82 9.06
C TYR A 249 -16.86 19.30 7.63
N LEU A 250 -15.75 19.58 6.96
CA LEU A 250 -15.29 18.88 5.75
C LEU A 250 -14.53 17.64 6.19
N PHE A 251 -14.83 16.48 5.61
CA PHE A 251 -14.05 15.26 5.77
C PHE A 251 -13.32 14.91 4.48
N VAL A 252 -12.01 14.68 4.59
CA VAL A 252 -11.14 14.16 3.54
C VAL A 252 -10.74 12.75 3.94
N THR A 253 -11.20 11.74 3.21
CA THR A 253 -10.89 10.34 3.50
C THR A 253 -9.88 9.82 2.50
N SER A 254 -8.78 9.28 3.00
CA SER A 254 -7.82 8.50 2.21
C SER A 254 -8.01 7.02 2.50
N ARG A 255 -8.18 6.22 1.46
CA ARG A 255 -8.55 4.80 1.57
C ARG A 255 -7.74 3.93 0.62
N SER A 256 -7.23 2.80 1.12
CA SER A 256 -6.78 1.65 0.33
C SER A 256 -7.67 0.43 0.62
N ASN A 257 -7.30 -0.75 0.13
CA ASN A 257 -8.04 -1.98 0.41
C ASN A 257 -8.01 -2.40 1.89
N MET A 258 -6.95 -2.01 2.62
CA MET A 258 -6.72 -2.46 4.01
C MET A 258 -6.75 -1.31 5.03
N THR A 259 -6.45 -0.08 4.61
CA THR A 259 -6.27 1.07 5.50
C THR A 259 -7.20 2.21 5.09
N GLN A 260 -7.85 2.86 6.06
CA GLN A 260 -8.62 4.08 5.81
C GLN A 260 -8.45 5.04 6.99
N PHE A 261 -8.09 6.29 6.70
CA PHE A 261 -8.02 7.36 7.68
C PHE A 261 -8.75 8.61 7.17
N VAL A 262 -9.16 9.45 8.11
CA VAL A 262 -9.97 10.64 7.83
C VAL A 262 -9.25 11.86 8.39
N LEU A 263 -9.06 12.87 7.54
CA LEU A 263 -8.77 14.23 7.97
C LEU A 263 -10.04 15.07 7.98
N PHE A 264 -10.07 16.12 8.79
CA PHE A 264 -11.18 17.06 8.84
C PHE A 264 -10.73 18.51 8.88
N LEU A 265 -11.63 19.41 8.49
CA LEU A 265 -11.50 20.87 8.58
C LEU A 265 -12.83 21.45 9.06
N ASP A 266 -12.80 22.40 10.00
CA ASP A 266 -13.98 23.18 10.38
C ASP A 266 -14.31 24.16 9.25
N LYS A 267 -15.51 24.03 8.66
CA LYS A 267 -15.96 24.89 7.56
C LYS A 267 -16.21 26.34 7.99
N ARG A 268 -16.31 26.62 9.29
CA ARG A 268 -16.38 27.99 9.84
C ARG A 268 -15.06 28.72 9.75
N SER A 269 -13.97 27.98 9.61
CA SER A 269 -12.61 28.50 9.41
C SER A 269 -12.08 27.94 8.09
N PRO A 270 -12.65 28.35 6.94
CA PRO A 270 -12.36 27.74 5.64
C PRO A 270 -10.89 27.85 5.23
N ASP A 271 -10.17 28.83 5.80
CA ASP A 271 -8.75 29.04 5.59
C ASP A 271 -7.81 28.14 6.38
N GLY A 272 -8.32 27.43 7.40
CA GLY A 272 -7.56 26.49 8.21
C GLY A 272 -6.99 25.31 7.43
N ASP A 273 -6.18 24.51 8.13
CA ASP A 273 -5.54 23.32 7.59
C ASP A 273 -6.27 22.03 8.03
N LEU A 274 -6.00 20.92 7.34
CA LEU A 274 -6.61 19.63 7.62
C LEU A 274 -5.95 18.95 8.83
N GLU A 275 -6.77 18.37 9.70
CA GLU A 275 -6.32 17.64 10.89
C GLU A 275 -6.77 16.17 10.86
N TYR A 276 -5.95 15.26 11.38
CA TYR A 276 -6.33 13.84 11.48
C TYR A 276 -7.42 13.61 12.53
N VAL A 277 -8.53 12.95 12.19
CA VAL A 277 -9.48 12.48 13.22
C VAL A 277 -8.80 11.47 14.15
N MET A 278 -8.04 10.54 13.57
CA MET A 278 -7.13 9.64 14.28
C MET A 278 -5.88 9.42 13.43
N PRO A 279 -4.72 9.08 14.03
CA PRO A 279 -3.51 8.77 13.28
C PRO A 279 -3.72 7.64 12.25
N ARG A 280 -3.04 7.71 11.11
CA ARG A 280 -3.01 6.63 10.11
C ARG A 280 -2.30 5.41 10.69
N VAL A 281 -2.97 4.25 10.69
CA VAL A 281 -2.40 2.96 11.11
C VAL A 281 -2.68 1.91 10.04
N ASN A 282 -1.64 1.21 9.57
CA ASN A 282 -1.79 0.18 8.54
C ASN A 282 -2.71 -0.96 9.00
N GLY A 283 -3.61 -1.41 8.13
CA GLY A 283 -4.59 -2.47 8.44
C GLY A 283 -5.82 -2.00 9.24
N VAL A 284 -5.83 -0.73 9.66
CA VAL A 284 -6.95 -0.10 10.36
C VAL A 284 -7.74 0.77 9.40
N SER A 285 -9.06 0.62 9.43
CA SER A 285 -10.00 1.42 8.64
C SER A 285 -10.97 2.14 9.57
N ILE A 286 -11.02 3.47 9.49
CA ILE A 286 -11.99 4.29 10.21
C ILE A 286 -12.94 5.02 9.26
N SER A 287 -14.22 5.08 9.60
CA SER A 287 -15.17 6.04 9.03
C SER A 287 -15.73 6.92 10.14
N VAL A 288 -16.02 8.18 9.81
CA VAL A 288 -16.33 9.21 10.79
C VAL A 288 -17.64 9.89 10.42
N ALA A 289 -18.52 9.98 11.41
CA ALA A 289 -19.67 10.86 11.40
C ALA A 289 -19.50 11.90 12.52
N HIS A 290 -20.31 12.96 12.47
CA HIS A 290 -20.29 13.99 13.49
C HIS A 290 -21.69 14.25 14.01
N THR A 291 -21.79 14.48 15.32
CA THR A 291 -22.99 15.04 15.94
C THR A 291 -22.64 15.84 17.19
N ARG A 292 -23.40 16.91 17.44
CA ARG A 292 -23.15 17.88 18.51
C ARG A 292 -21.73 18.45 18.44
N ASP A 293 -20.87 18.02 19.37
CA ASP A 293 -19.43 18.34 19.47
C ASP A 293 -18.56 17.07 19.58
N HIS A 294 -19.06 15.95 19.05
CA HIS A 294 -18.41 14.64 19.09
C HIS A 294 -18.25 14.04 17.69
N PHE A 295 -17.16 13.32 17.48
CA PHE A 295 -17.01 12.38 16.39
C PHE A 295 -17.53 11.00 16.80
N ILE A 296 -18.32 10.39 15.91
CA ILE A 296 -18.77 9.01 16.00
C ILE A 296 -17.96 8.21 14.98
N ILE A 297 -17.13 7.29 15.46
CA ILE A 297 -16.08 6.63 14.66
C ILE A 297 -16.40 5.15 14.56
N THR A 298 -16.59 4.64 13.35
CA THR A 298 -16.63 3.18 13.12
C THR A 298 -15.21 2.74 12.79
N LYS A 299 -14.64 1.85 13.61
CA LYS A 299 -13.27 1.37 13.46
C LYS A 299 -13.24 -0.13 13.18
N ARG A 300 -12.44 -0.52 12.18
CA ARG A 300 -12.16 -1.93 11.82
C ARG A 300 -10.66 -2.18 11.86
N SER A 301 -10.25 -3.22 12.56
CA SER A 301 -8.88 -3.77 12.55
C SER A 301 -8.92 -5.28 12.36
N GLU A 302 -7.80 -5.97 12.57
CA GLU A 302 -7.75 -7.43 12.57
C GLU A 302 -8.51 -8.02 13.78
N GLU A 303 -8.38 -7.41 14.95
CA GLU A 303 -9.02 -7.84 16.20
C GLU A 303 -10.52 -7.52 16.22
N VAL A 304 -10.91 -6.40 15.61
CA VAL A 304 -12.31 -5.96 15.48
C VAL A 304 -12.76 -5.96 14.01
N TYR A 305 -12.69 -7.13 13.37
CA TYR A 305 -12.93 -7.30 11.93
C TYR A 305 -14.37 -7.01 11.47
N ASN A 306 -15.34 -7.10 12.38
CA ASN A 306 -16.73 -6.68 12.16
C ASN A 306 -17.04 -5.26 12.65
N SER A 307 -15.98 -4.52 12.97
CA SER A 307 -15.97 -3.15 13.47
C SER A 307 -16.52 -2.99 14.88
N GLU A 308 -16.08 -1.91 15.53
CA GLU A 308 -16.64 -1.34 16.75
C GLU A 308 -17.06 0.11 16.49
N LEU A 309 -17.99 0.63 17.31
CA LEU A 309 -18.40 2.02 17.28
C LEU A 309 -17.81 2.77 18.47
N LEU A 310 -17.10 3.85 18.19
CA LEU A 310 -16.44 4.69 19.18
C LEU A 310 -17.01 6.11 19.16
N VAL A 311 -16.76 6.85 20.23
CA VAL A 311 -17.05 8.28 20.34
C VAL A 311 -15.89 9.02 21.00
N CYS A 312 -15.60 10.23 20.52
CA CYS A 312 -14.71 11.17 21.20
C CYS A 312 -15.15 12.62 20.95
N PRO A 313 -14.86 13.55 21.88
CA PRO A 313 -14.98 14.97 21.61
C PRO A 313 -14.14 15.39 20.39
N VAL A 314 -14.62 16.37 19.62
CA VAL A 314 -13.86 16.89 18.46
C VAL A 314 -12.50 17.46 18.89
N ASN A 315 -12.47 18.15 20.03
CA ASN A 315 -11.28 18.83 20.55
C ASN A 315 -10.34 17.91 21.34
N ASP A 316 -10.80 16.72 21.74
CA ASP A 316 -9.96 15.71 22.40
C ASP A 316 -10.25 14.32 21.82
N ARG A 317 -9.42 13.93 20.86
CA ARG A 317 -9.51 12.67 20.12
C ARG A 317 -8.65 11.56 20.73
N SER A 318 -7.96 11.83 21.85
CA SER A 318 -6.90 10.96 22.38
C SER A 318 -7.43 9.70 23.08
N ALA A 319 -8.63 9.78 23.68
CA ALA A 319 -9.23 8.71 24.47
C ALA A 319 -10.68 8.41 23.99
N PRO A 320 -10.86 7.73 22.84
CA PRO A 320 -12.19 7.37 22.37
C PRO A 320 -12.85 6.31 23.27
N VAL A 321 -14.14 6.49 23.54
CA VAL A 321 -14.98 5.56 24.33
C VAL A 321 -15.72 4.61 23.38
N VAL A 322 -15.81 3.34 23.73
CA VAL A 322 -16.55 2.33 22.95
C VAL A 322 -18.05 2.44 23.24
N LEU A 323 -18.84 2.80 22.21
CA LEU A 323 -20.30 2.83 22.27
C LEU A 323 -20.94 1.48 21.94
N LEU A 324 -20.45 0.82 20.87
CA LEU A 324 -20.86 -0.54 20.51
C LEU A 324 -19.61 -1.39 20.32
N PRO A 325 -19.36 -2.38 21.19
CA PRO A 325 -18.19 -3.23 21.06
C PRO A 325 -18.32 -4.15 19.84
N HIS A 326 -17.16 -4.64 19.39
CA HIS A 326 -17.08 -5.64 18.34
C HIS A 326 -17.90 -6.89 18.67
N ARG A 327 -18.65 -7.39 17.68
CA ARG A 327 -19.43 -8.63 17.77
C ARG A 327 -19.04 -9.58 16.62
N PRO A 328 -18.53 -10.79 16.90
CA PRO A 328 -18.12 -11.75 15.87
C PRO A 328 -19.20 -12.12 14.85
N SER A 329 -20.48 -12.03 15.23
CA SER A 329 -21.61 -12.41 14.39
C SER A 329 -22.36 -11.22 13.74
N VAL A 330 -21.96 -9.98 14.02
CA VAL A 330 -22.67 -8.76 13.56
C VAL A 330 -21.67 -7.75 13.03
N LYS A 331 -21.72 -7.49 11.73
CA LYS A 331 -20.90 -6.46 11.08
C LYS A 331 -21.57 -5.10 11.13
N LEU A 332 -20.88 -4.08 11.65
CA LEU A 332 -21.30 -2.70 11.46
C LEU A 332 -20.93 -2.27 10.04
N GLN A 333 -21.93 -2.01 9.20
CA GLN A 333 -21.72 -1.64 7.79
C GLN A 333 -21.66 -0.13 7.60
N ARG A 334 -22.55 0.61 8.25
CA ARG A 334 -22.66 2.06 8.12
C ARG A 334 -23.23 2.68 9.38
N VAL A 335 -22.76 3.87 9.70
CA VAL A 335 -23.33 4.70 10.76
C VAL A 335 -23.71 6.06 10.17
N SER A 336 -24.88 6.54 10.54
CA SER A 336 -25.36 7.88 10.21
C SER A 336 -25.81 8.58 11.48
N THR A 337 -25.66 9.90 11.52
CA THR A 337 -26.03 10.71 12.68
C THR A 337 -27.10 11.74 12.29
N ALA A 338 -27.98 12.00 13.24
CA ALA A 338 -28.78 13.23 13.33
C ALA A 338 -28.38 13.96 14.61
N GLN A 339 -28.98 15.13 14.85
CA GLN A 339 -28.66 15.97 16.01
C GLN A 339 -28.76 15.22 17.34
N ASP A 340 -29.78 14.37 17.49
CA ASP A 340 -30.06 13.66 18.75
C ASP A 340 -30.07 12.14 18.62
N HIS A 341 -29.68 11.60 17.46
CA HIS A 341 -29.82 10.17 17.17
C HIS A 341 -28.60 9.63 16.41
N VAL A 342 -28.26 8.37 16.67
CA VAL A 342 -27.28 7.58 15.92
C VAL A 342 -28.01 6.39 15.29
N VAL A 343 -27.87 6.23 13.98
CA VAL A 343 -28.46 5.14 13.22
C VAL A 343 -27.35 4.20 12.77
N VAL A 344 -27.44 2.94 13.15
CA VAL A 344 -26.46 1.90 12.85
C VAL A 344 -27.08 0.89 11.91
N GLN A 345 -26.46 0.71 10.75
CA GLN A 345 -26.77 -0.35 9.80
C GLN A 345 -25.86 -1.55 10.08
N GLU A 346 -26.48 -2.64 10.49
CA GLU A 346 -25.83 -3.89 10.86
C GLU A 346 -26.10 -4.96 9.81
N CYS A 347 -25.16 -5.89 9.63
CA CYS A 347 -25.39 -7.13 8.90
C CYS A 347 -25.14 -8.32 9.81
N LYS A 348 -26.17 -9.14 9.98
CA LYS A 348 -26.15 -10.39 10.75
C LYS A 348 -26.71 -11.49 9.87
N ILE A 349 -26.02 -12.63 9.74
CA ILE A 349 -26.41 -13.76 8.89
C ILE A 349 -26.81 -13.36 7.45
N GLY A 350 -26.13 -12.35 6.90
CA GLY A 350 -26.41 -11.81 5.56
C GLY A 350 -27.64 -10.91 5.46
N LEU A 351 -28.34 -10.63 6.56
CA LEU A 351 -29.50 -9.75 6.60
C LEU A 351 -29.13 -8.39 7.17
N VAL A 352 -29.64 -7.35 6.54
CA VAL A 352 -29.47 -5.96 6.99
C VAL A 352 -30.47 -5.66 8.11
N THR A 353 -30.02 -4.94 9.13
CA THR A 353 -30.88 -4.38 10.18
C THR A 353 -30.50 -2.91 10.38
N LEU A 354 -31.50 -2.04 10.55
CA LEU A 354 -31.29 -0.67 11.00
C LEU A 354 -31.69 -0.55 12.47
N THR A 355 -30.78 -0.06 13.30
CA THR A 355 -31.03 0.22 14.72
C THR A 355 -30.80 1.70 14.99
N VAL A 356 -31.81 2.35 15.57
CA VAL A 356 -31.82 3.76 15.94
C VAL A 356 -31.57 3.88 17.44
N TYR A 357 -30.55 4.65 17.82
CA TYR A 357 -30.23 4.97 19.20
C TYR A 357 -30.46 6.45 19.45
N THR A 358 -31.25 6.77 20.47
CA THR A 358 -31.39 8.13 20.97
C THR A 358 -30.16 8.47 21.82
N LEU A 359 -29.58 9.65 21.58
CA LEU A 359 -28.47 10.16 22.37
C LEU A 359 -28.96 10.68 23.72
N PRO A 360 -28.10 10.73 24.75
CA PRO A 360 -28.40 11.42 26.01
C PRO A 360 -28.85 12.87 25.77
N PRO A 361 -29.50 13.53 26.75
CA PRO A 361 -29.84 14.95 26.68
C PRO A 361 -28.64 15.82 26.25
N ALA A 362 -28.92 16.94 25.57
CA ALA A 362 -27.88 17.87 25.17
C ALA A 362 -27.16 18.43 26.41
N GLY A 363 -25.83 18.46 26.38
CA GLY A 363 -24.98 18.88 27.50
C GLY A 363 -24.44 17.71 28.34
N GLU A 364 -25.04 16.52 28.26
CA GLU A 364 -24.50 15.31 28.89
C GLU A 364 -23.47 14.62 27.98
N PRO A 365 -22.43 14.00 28.55
CA PRO A 365 -21.42 13.28 27.78
C PRO A 365 -22.01 12.02 27.15
N ILE A 366 -21.64 11.75 25.90
CA ILE A 366 -22.03 10.51 25.21
C ILE A 366 -21.04 9.42 25.62
N LEU A 367 -21.35 8.66 26.66
CA LEU A 367 -20.49 7.58 27.18
C LEU A 367 -20.99 6.17 26.83
N SER A 368 -22.29 6.04 26.56
CA SER A 368 -22.93 4.79 26.18
C SER A 368 -24.17 5.07 25.33
N LEU A 369 -24.66 4.04 24.64
CA LEU A 369 -25.95 4.07 23.96
C LEU A 369 -26.97 3.30 24.79
N GLY A 370 -28.18 3.84 24.91
CA GLY A 370 -29.31 3.16 25.54
C GLY A 370 -29.84 2.00 24.68
N VAL A 371 -31.05 1.54 24.99
CA VAL A 371 -31.72 0.50 24.21
C VAL A 371 -32.07 1.04 22.81
N GLY A 372 -31.46 0.48 21.77
CA GLY A 372 -31.73 0.84 20.39
C GLY A 372 -33.06 0.28 19.88
N ARG A 373 -33.78 1.07 19.08
CA ARG A 373 -35.01 0.67 18.39
C ARG A 373 -34.68 0.14 17.00
N LYS A 374 -35.08 -1.09 16.69
CA LYS A 374 -34.94 -1.64 15.35
C LYS A 374 -36.04 -1.11 14.43
N VAL A 375 -35.67 -0.79 13.19
CA VAL A 375 -36.65 -0.51 12.13
C VAL A 375 -37.17 -1.84 11.61
N GLU A 376 -38.48 -2.02 11.64
CA GLU A 376 -39.15 -3.21 11.11
C GLU A 376 -39.32 -3.11 9.59
N PHE A 377 -39.06 -4.22 8.90
CA PHE A 377 -39.21 -4.32 7.46
C PHE A 377 -40.27 -5.37 7.11
N PRO A 378 -41.06 -5.16 6.05
CA PRO A 378 -42.11 -6.10 5.67
C PRO A 378 -41.59 -7.51 5.36
N GLU A 379 -40.41 -7.61 4.73
CA GLU A 379 -39.82 -8.88 4.35
C GLU A 379 -38.46 -9.10 5.04
N PRO A 380 -38.17 -10.35 5.46
CA PRO A 380 -36.93 -10.66 6.18
C PRO A 380 -35.67 -10.58 5.30
N ALA A 381 -35.81 -10.79 3.98
CA ALA A 381 -34.71 -10.75 3.01
C ALA A 381 -34.87 -9.52 2.12
N CYS A 382 -34.34 -8.39 2.57
CA CYS A 382 -34.42 -7.11 1.89
C CYS A 382 -33.07 -6.40 1.79
N SER A 383 -33.02 -5.38 0.94
CA SER A 383 -31.95 -4.41 0.86
C SER A 383 -32.44 -3.05 1.34
N VAL A 384 -31.59 -2.37 2.10
CA VAL A 384 -31.91 -1.05 2.67
C VAL A 384 -30.74 -0.11 2.48
N TRP A 385 -31.02 1.10 1.99
CA TRP A 385 -30.02 2.15 1.80
C TRP A 385 -30.47 3.43 2.50
N LEU A 386 -29.57 4.05 3.27
CA LEU A 386 -29.83 5.36 3.86
C LEU A 386 -29.77 6.43 2.78
N ALA A 387 -30.77 7.31 2.76
CA ALA A 387 -30.83 8.47 1.87
C ALA A 387 -30.63 9.76 2.67
N GLU A 388 -30.44 10.86 1.94
CA GLU A 388 -30.22 12.17 2.56
C GLU A 388 -31.41 12.60 3.41
N SER A 389 -31.11 12.98 4.66
CA SER A 389 -32.07 13.40 5.67
C SER A 389 -31.59 14.71 6.29
N GLN A 390 -32.51 15.55 6.78
CA GLN A 390 -32.15 16.81 7.42
C GLN A 390 -31.57 16.54 8.81
N PHE A 391 -30.32 16.94 9.06
CA PHE A 391 -29.62 16.63 10.31
C PHE A 391 -30.33 17.08 11.60
N LYS A 392 -30.99 18.24 11.58
CA LYS A 392 -31.75 18.79 12.73
C LYS A 392 -33.16 18.20 12.89
N SER A 393 -33.55 17.23 12.06
CA SER A 393 -34.87 16.59 12.11
C SER A 393 -34.77 15.22 12.81
N SER A 394 -35.90 14.72 13.32
CA SER A 394 -36.04 13.34 13.77
C SER A 394 -36.23 12.34 12.62
N LEU A 395 -36.29 12.80 11.37
CA LEU A 395 -36.55 11.95 10.22
C LEU A 395 -35.30 11.24 9.72
N LEU A 396 -35.40 9.91 9.60
CA LEU A 396 -34.48 9.06 8.85
C LEU A 396 -35.14 8.67 7.54
N ARG A 397 -34.55 9.07 6.40
CA ARG A 397 -34.98 8.59 5.09
C ARG A 397 -34.19 7.35 4.69
N TYR A 398 -34.90 6.30 4.28
CA TYR A 398 -34.28 5.11 3.69
C TYR A 398 -35.04 4.64 2.45
N VAL A 399 -34.32 3.92 1.59
CA VAL A 399 -34.87 3.19 0.45
C VAL A 399 -34.85 1.71 0.80
N TYR A 400 -35.99 1.06 0.64
CA TYR A 400 -36.21 -0.37 0.86
C TYR A 400 -36.52 -1.05 -0.47
N SER A 401 -35.96 -2.23 -0.71
CA SER A 401 -36.40 -3.11 -1.80
C SER A 401 -36.18 -4.59 -1.46
N SER A 402 -36.88 -5.46 -2.17
CA SER A 402 -36.63 -6.90 -2.16
C SER A 402 -36.70 -7.44 -3.60
N LEU A 403 -36.62 -8.77 -3.76
CA LEU A 403 -36.87 -9.40 -5.07
C LEU A 403 -38.35 -9.32 -5.49
N ALA A 404 -39.27 -9.20 -4.52
CA ALA A 404 -40.71 -9.08 -4.74
C ALA A 404 -41.22 -7.64 -4.68
N THR A 405 -40.50 -6.76 -3.98
CA THR A 405 -40.93 -5.38 -3.70
C THR A 405 -40.02 -4.37 -4.40
N PRO A 406 -40.55 -3.58 -5.36
CA PRO A 406 -39.81 -2.50 -6.01
C PRO A 406 -39.25 -1.47 -5.02
N PRO A 407 -38.16 -0.76 -5.39
CA PRO A 407 -37.60 0.30 -4.58
C PRO A 407 -38.64 1.30 -4.07
N SER A 408 -38.68 1.44 -2.74
CA SER A 408 -39.66 2.24 -2.02
C SER A 408 -38.95 3.14 -1.02
N VAL A 409 -39.23 4.44 -1.07
CA VAL A 409 -38.66 5.45 -0.18
C VAL A 409 -39.57 5.65 1.01
N TYR A 410 -39.02 5.60 2.22
CA TYR A 410 -39.73 5.84 3.47
C TYR A 410 -39.06 6.96 4.26
N ASP A 411 -39.88 7.77 4.93
CA ASP A 411 -39.43 8.59 6.05
C ASP A 411 -39.83 7.90 7.35
N TYR A 412 -38.86 7.76 8.24
CA TYR A 412 -39.02 7.15 9.56
C TYR A 412 -38.77 8.20 10.63
N ASP A 413 -39.79 8.45 11.44
CA ASP A 413 -39.62 9.31 12.61
C ASP A 413 -38.92 8.53 13.72
N MET A 414 -37.67 8.90 13.99
CA MET A 414 -36.82 8.24 14.96
C MET A 414 -37.34 8.36 16.39
N CYS A 415 -38.13 9.38 16.70
CA CYS A 415 -38.72 9.57 18.03
C CYS A 415 -39.90 8.60 18.26
N THR A 416 -40.86 8.57 17.33
CA THR A 416 -42.10 7.77 17.48
C THR A 416 -41.97 6.34 16.95
N GLY A 417 -41.05 6.10 16.02
CA GLY A 417 -40.87 4.81 15.35
C GLY A 417 -41.80 4.60 14.15
N ARG A 418 -42.52 5.64 13.72
CA ARG A 418 -43.47 5.57 12.61
C ARG A 418 -42.76 5.70 11.26
N ALA A 419 -42.95 4.71 10.38
CA ALA A 419 -42.50 4.76 8.99
C ALA A 419 -43.65 5.18 8.06
N VAL A 420 -43.41 6.15 7.19
CA VAL A 420 -44.38 6.62 6.18
C VAL A 420 -43.79 6.48 4.77
N PRO A 421 -44.46 5.76 3.85
CA PRO A 421 -44.01 5.65 2.47
C PRO A 421 -44.12 7.01 1.78
N LYS A 422 -43.04 7.44 1.12
CA LYS A 422 -42.97 8.67 0.33
C LYS A 422 -43.08 8.43 -1.16
N LYS A 423 -42.58 7.30 -1.64
CA LYS A 423 -42.71 6.88 -3.03
C LYS A 423 -42.48 5.39 -3.15
N VAL A 424 -43.36 4.72 -3.87
CA VAL A 424 -43.15 3.36 -4.36
C VAL A 424 -42.83 3.46 -5.85
N GLN A 425 -41.78 2.80 -6.32
CA GLN A 425 -41.51 2.74 -7.75
C GLN A 425 -42.65 2.01 -8.47
N ALA A 426 -43.37 2.74 -9.31
CA ALA A 426 -44.41 2.15 -10.15
C ALA A 426 -43.76 1.26 -11.22
N VAL A 427 -44.29 0.04 -11.37
CA VAL A 427 -43.95 -0.90 -12.43
C VAL A 427 -45.22 -1.10 -13.26
N THR A 428 -45.21 -0.61 -14.49
CA THR A 428 -46.43 -0.44 -15.32
C THR A 428 -47.05 -1.74 -15.83
N GLU A 429 -46.32 -2.86 -15.81
CA GLU A 429 -46.79 -4.18 -16.22
C GLU A 429 -46.64 -5.23 -15.10
N HIS A 430 -46.83 -4.83 -13.84
CA HIS A 430 -46.89 -5.81 -12.77
C HIS A 430 -48.21 -6.60 -12.88
N ARG A 431 -48.14 -7.80 -13.46
CA ARG A 431 -48.98 -8.91 -12.99
C ARG A 431 -48.80 -8.93 -11.47
N GLU A 432 -49.92 -8.86 -10.74
CA GLU A 432 -49.98 -8.63 -9.29
C GLU A 432 -48.81 -9.29 -8.54
N SER A 433 -48.27 -8.61 -7.51
CA SER A 433 -47.18 -9.14 -6.66
C SER A 433 -47.49 -10.51 -6.04
N THR A 434 -48.76 -10.93 -6.06
CA THR A 434 -49.26 -12.28 -5.74
C THR A 434 -48.86 -13.39 -6.71
N LEU A 435 -48.41 -13.07 -7.93
CA LEU A 435 -47.97 -14.04 -8.95
C LEU A 435 -46.45 -14.28 -8.97
N LEU A 436 -45.66 -13.44 -8.30
CA LEU A 436 -44.24 -13.70 -8.08
C LEU A 436 -44.12 -14.72 -6.95
N GLY A 437 -43.60 -15.91 -7.28
CA GLY A 437 -43.55 -17.06 -6.36
C GLY A 437 -42.83 -16.78 -5.03
N VAL A 438 -42.91 -17.75 -4.12
CA VAL A 438 -42.25 -17.70 -2.80
C VAL A 438 -40.74 -17.52 -2.96
N PHE A 439 -40.21 -16.38 -2.51
CA PHE A 439 -38.77 -16.16 -2.45
C PHE A 439 -38.19 -16.82 -1.20
N GLY A 440 -37.36 -17.84 -1.40
CA GLY A 440 -36.66 -18.56 -0.34
C GLY A 440 -35.18 -18.18 -0.28
N ARG A 441 -34.62 -18.13 0.93
CA ARG A 441 -33.17 -18.07 1.15
C ARG A 441 -32.64 -19.48 1.35
N ASN A 442 -31.82 -19.94 0.42
CA ASN A 442 -31.14 -21.23 0.50
C ASN A 442 -29.67 -21.05 0.82
N TRP A 443 -29.16 -21.81 1.80
CA TRP A 443 -27.74 -21.85 2.11
C TRP A 443 -27.10 -23.00 1.33
N ARG A 444 -26.13 -22.69 0.47
CA ARG A 444 -25.29 -23.71 -0.17
C ARG A 444 -24.00 -23.88 0.63
N ARG A 445 -23.63 -25.13 0.88
CA ARG A 445 -22.35 -25.46 1.51
C ARG A 445 -21.25 -25.25 0.46
N GLY A 446 -20.27 -24.40 0.75
CA GLY A 446 -19.09 -24.24 -0.10
C GLY A 446 -18.23 -25.52 -0.10
N SER A 447 -17.49 -25.75 -1.18
CA SER A 447 -16.56 -26.88 -1.35
C SER A 447 -15.46 -26.96 -0.28
N ASN A 448 -15.25 -25.88 0.49
CA ASN A 448 -14.34 -25.84 1.64
C ASN A 448 -14.91 -26.50 2.90
N MET A 449 -16.16 -26.96 2.88
CA MET A 449 -16.53 -28.13 3.67
C MET A 449 -16.57 -29.31 2.70
N CYS A 450 -15.39 -29.89 2.47
CA CYS A 450 -15.31 -31.30 2.09
C CYS A 450 -16.33 -32.06 2.94
N ALA A 451 -16.96 -33.06 2.32
CA ALA A 451 -17.53 -34.14 3.07
C ALA A 451 -16.61 -34.45 4.26
N ALA A 452 -17.17 -34.49 5.46
CA ALA A 452 -16.59 -35.27 6.54
C ALA A 452 -16.67 -36.76 6.18
N THR A 453 -16.23 -37.14 4.98
CA THR A 453 -15.44 -38.35 4.78
C THR A 453 -14.03 -37.91 5.14
N ALA A 454 -13.67 -38.20 6.38
CA ALA A 454 -12.43 -37.86 7.01
C ALA A 454 -11.22 -38.34 6.17
N ALA A 455 -10.74 -37.50 5.24
CA ALA A 455 -9.31 -37.40 5.04
C ALA A 455 -8.81 -36.61 6.26
N ILE A 456 -8.57 -37.34 7.34
CA ILE A 456 -7.92 -36.82 8.55
C ILE A 456 -6.66 -36.11 8.07
N ASP A 457 -6.59 -34.79 8.28
CA ASP A 457 -5.32 -34.08 8.21
C ASP A 457 -4.42 -34.72 9.27
N GLN A 458 -3.49 -35.57 8.84
CA GLN A 458 -2.62 -36.29 9.75
C GLN A 458 -1.65 -35.34 10.47
N CYS A 459 -1.46 -34.10 9.97
CA CYS A 459 -0.67 -33.09 10.67
C CYS A 459 -1.34 -32.66 11.98
N ASP A 460 -2.68 -32.66 12.07
CA ASP A 460 -3.38 -32.34 13.32
C ASP A 460 -3.12 -33.39 14.42
N ARG A 461 -2.70 -34.60 14.05
CA ARG A 461 -2.30 -35.65 15.01
C ARG A 461 -0.86 -35.54 15.50
N LEU A 462 -0.02 -34.74 14.84
CA LEU A 462 1.36 -34.54 15.30
C LEU A 462 1.36 -33.67 16.55
N PRO A 463 2.15 -33.98 17.60
CA PRO A 463 2.36 -33.08 18.72
C PRO A 463 3.04 -31.76 18.28
N ASP A 464 2.78 -30.67 19.00
CA ASP A 464 3.38 -29.35 18.73
C ASP A 464 4.91 -29.42 18.70
N SER A 465 5.53 -30.28 19.51
CA SER A 465 6.97 -30.50 19.53
C SER A 465 7.53 -31.02 18.20
N LEU A 466 6.82 -31.91 17.50
CA LEU A 466 7.23 -32.41 16.19
C LEU A 466 7.02 -31.34 15.10
N ILE A 467 5.95 -30.56 15.19
CA ILE A 467 5.69 -29.47 14.25
C ILE A 467 6.74 -28.38 14.40
N LEU A 468 7.08 -28.01 15.64
CA LEU A 468 8.17 -27.08 15.93
C LEU A 468 9.51 -27.61 15.43
N LEU A 469 9.77 -28.92 15.56
CA LEU A 469 10.97 -29.53 15.00
C LEU A 469 11.02 -29.38 13.46
N ILE A 470 9.90 -29.58 12.78
CA ILE A 470 9.79 -29.40 11.32
C ILE A 470 9.97 -27.93 10.93
N LEU A 471 9.30 -27.00 11.61
CA LEU A 471 9.41 -25.56 11.35
C LEU A 471 10.85 -25.06 11.58
N ASN A 472 11.53 -25.59 12.61
CA ASN A 472 12.96 -25.34 12.84
C ASN A 472 13.88 -25.84 11.71
N LYS A 473 13.42 -26.73 10.82
CA LYS A 473 14.16 -27.15 9.62
C LYS A 473 13.88 -26.27 8.39
N VAL A 474 12.78 -25.53 8.37
CA VAL A 474 12.45 -24.62 7.25
C VAL A 474 13.43 -23.45 7.20
N THR A 475 13.81 -22.91 8.37
CA THR A 475 14.80 -21.83 8.62
C THR A 475 14.58 -20.51 7.87
N ASP A 476 14.20 -20.51 6.60
CA ASP A 476 13.95 -19.31 5.80
C ASP A 476 12.72 -18.54 6.32
N VAL A 477 12.92 -17.26 6.65
CA VAL A 477 11.89 -16.43 7.27
C VAL A 477 10.69 -16.17 6.37
N LYS A 478 10.87 -16.14 5.04
CA LYS A 478 9.76 -15.95 4.09
C LYS A 478 8.92 -17.22 4.01
N ALA A 479 9.56 -18.39 4.02
CA ALA A 479 8.88 -19.67 4.08
C ALA A 479 8.12 -19.84 5.41
N LEU A 480 8.72 -19.46 6.54
CA LEU A 480 8.06 -19.45 7.85
C LEU A 480 6.85 -18.49 7.88
N GLY A 481 6.98 -17.30 7.30
CA GLY A 481 5.88 -16.36 7.15
C GLY A 481 4.72 -16.92 6.30
N ARG A 482 5.03 -17.70 5.24
CA ARG A 482 4.01 -18.43 4.48
C ARG A 482 3.37 -19.54 5.33
N CYS A 483 4.13 -20.27 6.15
CA CYS A 483 3.58 -21.27 7.07
C CYS A 483 2.56 -20.64 8.05
N CYS A 484 2.83 -19.42 8.55
CA CYS A 484 1.87 -18.69 9.39
C CYS A 484 0.53 -18.43 8.69
N ALA A 485 0.55 -18.19 7.37
CA ALA A 485 -0.66 -17.92 6.58
C ALA A 485 -1.49 -19.18 6.28
N VAL A 486 -0.93 -20.38 6.46
CA VAL A 486 -1.58 -21.66 6.09
C VAL A 486 -2.53 -22.16 7.19
N SER A 487 -2.18 -22.01 8.47
CA SER A 487 -3.00 -22.51 9.60
C SER A 487 -2.79 -21.67 10.86
N ARG A 488 -3.85 -21.52 11.67
CA ARG A 488 -3.75 -20.88 12.99
C ARG A 488 -2.74 -21.55 13.89
N ARG A 489 -2.64 -22.89 13.85
CA ARG A 489 -1.68 -23.65 14.66
C ARG A 489 -0.25 -23.33 14.25
N PHE A 490 0.03 -23.26 12.95
CA PHE A 490 1.34 -22.86 12.45
C PHE A 490 1.64 -21.38 12.71
N ASN A 491 0.62 -20.51 12.67
CA ASN A 491 0.78 -19.10 13.05
C ASN A 491 1.21 -18.93 14.51
N THR A 492 0.76 -19.82 15.41
CA THR A 492 1.19 -19.80 16.82
C THR A 492 2.57 -20.44 17.02
N LEU A 493 2.92 -21.48 16.26
CA LEU A 493 4.16 -22.24 16.45
C LEU A 493 5.37 -21.68 15.67
N ALA A 494 5.18 -21.17 14.45
CA ALA A 494 6.27 -20.67 13.63
C ALA A 494 7.05 -19.49 14.26
N PRO A 495 6.44 -18.58 15.04
CA PRO A 495 7.18 -17.56 15.79
C PRO A 495 8.08 -18.10 16.92
N LEU A 496 7.88 -19.37 17.32
CA LEU A 496 8.63 -20.04 18.39
C LEU A 496 9.84 -20.82 17.87
N VAL A 497 10.20 -20.68 16.58
CA VAL A 497 11.39 -21.33 16.04
C VAL A 497 12.66 -20.69 16.58
N ASN A 498 13.67 -21.54 16.76
CA ASN A 498 14.96 -21.18 17.34
C ASN A 498 15.99 -20.84 16.26
N ASN A 499 15.78 -21.26 15.00
CA ASN A 499 16.73 -21.06 13.90
C ASN A 499 16.07 -20.33 12.72
N VAL A 500 16.60 -19.15 12.38
CA VAL A 500 16.05 -18.29 11.32
C VAL A 500 17.13 -17.80 10.37
N VAL A 501 16.84 -17.85 9.07
CA VAL A 501 17.64 -17.31 7.97
C VAL A 501 16.84 -16.19 7.29
N VAL A 502 17.44 -15.01 7.22
CA VAL A 502 16.88 -13.82 6.55
C VAL A 502 17.68 -13.50 5.31
N LYS A 503 17.08 -13.62 4.13
CA LYS A 503 17.69 -13.22 2.86
C LYS A 503 17.19 -11.86 2.42
N VAL A 504 18.12 -10.91 2.26
CA VAL A 504 17.83 -9.52 1.88
C VAL A 504 17.97 -9.37 0.36
N ASP A 505 16.88 -9.06 -0.33
CA ASP A 505 16.87 -9.04 -1.81
C ASP A 505 17.38 -7.70 -2.41
N CYS A 506 17.34 -6.59 -1.66
CA CYS A 506 17.80 -5.28 -2.13
C CYS A 506 18.14 -4.32 -0.98
N VAL A 507 19.03 -3.35 -1.24
CA VAL A 507 19.32 -2.20 -0.35
C VAL A 507 18.62 -0.96 -0.90
N ILE A 508 17.79 -0.28 -0.09
CA ILE A 508 17.09 0.95 -0.48
C ILE A 508 17.88 2.17 -0.03
N SER A 509 18.17 3.09 -0.96
CA SER A 509 18.64 4.45 -0.64
C SER A 509 17.45 5.32 -0.27
N GLY A 510 17.34 5.75 0.98
CA GLY A 510 16.29 6.68 1.42
C GLY A 510 16.75 8.14 1.28
N GLU A 511 16.05 8.93 0.45
CA GLU A 511 16.00 10.38 0.63
C GLU A 511 14.98 10.72 1.73
N GLU A 512 15.34 11.71 2.53
CA GLU A 512 14.81 12.07 3.85
C GLU A 512 13.28 12.24 3.91
N ASN A 513 12.63 11.52 4.83
CA ASN A 513 11.33 11.92 5.39
C ASN A 513 11.42 11.86 6.92
N ASN A 514 11.15 13.01 7.53
CA ASN A 514 11.28 13.28 8.94
C ASN A 514 10.07 12.69 9.70
N VAL A 515 10.16 11.42 10.11
CA VAL A 515 9.25 10.77 11.08
C VAL A 515 10.09 9.89 12.01
N LYS A 516 9.88 10.03 13.32
CA LYS A 516 10.61 9.30 14.37
C LYS A 516 10.39 7.79 14.25
N GLY A 517 11.31 7.14 13.55
CA GLY A 517 11.49 5.69 13.45
C GLY A 517 12.77 5.45 12.65
N ARG A 518 13.86 5.06 13.32
CA ARG A 518 15.18 4.89 12.69
C ARG A 518 15.15 3.75 11.67
N GLY A 519 14.90 4.06 10.39
CA GLY A 519 15.07 3.13 9.27
C GLY A 519 16.56 2.86 9.02
N LEU A 520 16.99 1.62 9.25
CA LEU A 520 18.39 1.26 9.45
C LEU A 520 19.08 0.61 8.23
N LEU A 521 18.71 0.95 6.99
CA LEU A 521 19.39 0.38 5.79
C LEU A 521 19.77 1.38 4.69
N SER A 522 19.87 2.68 4.99
CA SER A 522 20.13 3.72 3.99
C SER A 522 21.59 3.85 3.50
N ILE A 523 22.51 2.95 3.86
CA ILE A 523 23.96 3.30 3.90
C ILE A 523 24.85 2.46 2.97
N MET A 524 24.40 1.30 2.48
CA MET A 524 25.35 0.36 1.85
C MET A 524 25.84 0.77 0.44
N ARG A 525 25.29 1.81 -0.21
CA ARG A 525 25.76 2.26 -1.54
C ARG A 525 26.42 3.63 -1.58
N SER A 526 26.19 4.50 -0.60
CA SER A 526 26.59 5.92 -0.69
C SER A 526 28.03 6.22 -0.29
N PHE A 527 28.80 5.24 0.24
CA PHE A 527 30.09 5.54 0.90
C PHE A 527 31.35 4.96 0.26
N VAL A 528 31.26 4.10 -0.77
CA VAL A 528 32.46 3.64 -1.51
C VAL A 528 32.76 4.53 -2.73
N GLY A 529 31.79 5.32 -3.19
CA GLY A 529 31.94 6.19 -4.36
C GLY A 529 32.74 7.49 -4.13
N SER A 530 33.06 7.88 -2.89
CA SER A 530 33.76 9.15 -2.61
C SER A 530 35.25 9.01 -2.29
N LEU A 531 35.80 7.79 -2.28
CA LEU A 531 37.23 7.54 -2.06
C LEU A 531 38.00 7.21 -3.35
N PHE A 532 37.32 7.17 -4.50
CA PHE A 532 37.94 6.97 -5.80
C PHE A 532 37.39 7.94 -6.84
N LYS A 533 38.20 8.96 -7.18
CA LYS A 533 38.37 9.54 -8.53
C LYS A 533 39.44 10.64 -8.52
N PRO A 534 40.56 10.50 -9.25
CA PRO A 534 41.14 11.64 -9.94
C PRO A 534 40.43 11.83 -11.29
N ILE A 535 40.49 13.08 -11.73
CA ILE A 535 39.79 13.75 -12.84
C ILE A 535 39.99 13.04 -14.20
N GLN A 536 38.92 12.94 -15.01
CA GLN A 536 38.94 13.37 -16.42
C GLN A 536 37.54 13.55 -17.03
N ALA A 537 37.50 14.43 -18.02
CA ALA A 537 36.43 15.30 -18.52
C ALA A 537 35.30 14.64 -19.36
N LEU A 538 34.10 15.24 -19.26
CA LEU A 538 33.19 15.68 -20.35
C LEU A 538 33.26 14.98 -21.73
N GLN A 539 32.18 14.29 -22.16
CA GLN A 539 31.28 14.69 -23.27
C GLN A 539 30.36 13.55 -23.80
N HIS A 540 29.20 13.98 -24.34
CA HIS A 540 28.15 13.31 -25.13
C HIS A 540 27.11 12.45 -24.36
N ILE A 541 25.84 12.86 -24.15
CA ILE A 541 24.73 13.24 -25.07
C ILE A 541 24.24 12.07 -25.96
N LEU A 542 22.96 11.71 -25.73
CA LEU A 542 22.00 10.88 -26.51
C LEU A 542 22.06 9.33 -26.37
N GLY A 543 21.01 8.77 -25.74
CA GLY A 543 20.62 7.35 -25.78
C GLY A 543 19.40 7.06 -24.87
N PRO A 544 18.42 6.21 -25.26
CA PRO A 544 17.06 6.26 -24.73
C PRO A 544 16.96 5.70 -23.31
N LYS A 545 16.22 6.39 -22.43
CA LYS A 545 15.84 5.89 -21.11
C LYS A 545 14.88 4.70 -21.26
N LYS A 546 15.35 3.50 -20.97
CA LYS A 546 14.48 2.36 -20.64
C LYS A 546 13.91 2.61 -19.24
N THR A 547 12.68 3.11 -19.18
CA THR A 547 11.89 3.15 -17.95
C THR A 547 11.45 1.73 -17.62
N ILE A 548 12.14 1.07 -16.69
CA ILE A 548 11.66 -0.19 -16.11
C ILE A 548 10.59 0.17 -15.09
N LEU A 549 9.36 -0.26 -15.36
CA LEU A 549 8.22 -0.21 -14.46
C LEU A 549 8.52 -1.13 -13.26
N ALA A 550 8.99 -0.57 -12.15
CA ALA A 550 9.16 -1.32 -10.90
C ALA A 550 7.79 -1.49 -10.24
N THR A 551 7.23 -2.70 -10.30
CA THR A 551 6.15 -3.15 -9.43
C THR A 551 6.63 -3.14 -7.98
N GLU A 552 5.92 -2.41 -7.12
CA GLU A 552 6.16 -2.26 -5.67
C GLU A 552 6.21 -3.62 -4.96
N ILE A 553 7.36 -3.94 -4.36
CA ILE A 553 7.49 -4.98 -3.32
C ILE A 553 7.62 -4.21 -1.99
N SER A 554 6.83 -4.58 -0.98
CA SER A 554 6.99 -4.03 0.37
C SER A 554 8.34 -4.47 0.93
N HIS A 555 9.30 -3.56 0.99
CA HIS A 555 10.63 -3.85 1.50
C HIS A 555 10.67 -3.57 3.02
N HIS A 556 10.54 -4.62 3.82
CA HIS A 556 10.69 -4.56 5.27
C HIS A 556 12.16 -4.71 5.67
N SER A 557 12.60 -3.98 6.70
CA SER A 557 13.93 -4.19 7.27
C SER A 557 14.01 -5.56 7.97
N PRO A 558 15.19 -6.20 8.07
CA PRO A 558 15.34 -7.46 8.81
C PRO A 558 14.78 -7.40 10.23
N GLY A 559 14.96 -6.26 10.94
CA GLY A 559 14.38 -6.08 12.29
C GLY A 559 12.85 -6.08 12.31
N GLU A 560 12.20 -5.47 11.31
CA GLU A 560 10.74 -5.50 11.21
C GLU A 560 10.20 -6.90 10.92
N VAL A 561 10.89 -7.66 10.07
CA VAL A 561 10.50 -9.04 9.74
C VAL A 561 10.66 -9.96 10.97
N LEU A 562 11.73 -9.76 11.74
CA LEU A 562 12.06 -10.61 12.88
C LEU A 562 11.25 -10.27 14.15
N LYS A 563 10.61 -9.09 14.24
CA LYS A 563 9.90 -8.60 15.43
C LYS A 563 8.93 -9.60 16.08
N ASN A 564 8.30 -10.46 15.29
CA ASN A 564 7.33 -11.43 15.79
C ASN A 564 7.97 -12.75 16.28
N PHE A 565 9.22 -13.03 15.95
CA PHE A 565 9.95 -14.24 16.31
C PHE A 565 10.71 -14.03 17.64
N LYS A 566 10.17 -14.54 18.74
CA LYS A 566 10.67 -14.20 20.09
C LYS A 566 11.74 -15.15 20.63
N GLU A 567 11.77 -16.39 20.14
CA GLU A 567 12.58 -17.48 20.69
C GLU A 567 13.83 -17.80 19.83
N ILE A 568 14.26 -16.86 18.98
CA ILE A 568 15.41 -17.09 18.09
C ILE A 568 16.67 -17.30 18.94
N GLN A 569 17.35 -18.41 18.71
CA GLN A 569 18.66 -18.74 19.29
C GLN A 569 19.78 -18.60 18.25
N THR A 570 19.50 -18.96 16.99
CA THR A 570 20.45 -18.86 15.87
C THR A 570 19.85 -18.01 14.76
N LEU A 571 20.55 -16.93 14.40
CA LEU A 571 20.15 -16.03 13.32
C LEU A 571 21.22 -15.96 12.25
N ARG A 572 20.85 -16.22 11.01
CA ARG A 572 21.68 -15.97 9.83
C ARG A 572 21.04 -14.90 8.96
N ILE A 573 21.79 -13.84 8.64
CA ILE A 573 21.38 -12.79 7.71
C ILE A 573 22.26 -12.89 6.46
N GLU A 574 21.63 -12.97 5.29
CA GLU A 574 22.29 -13.02 4.00
C GLU A 574 22.01 -11.72 3.24
N LEU A 575 23.05 -10.93 3.00
CA LEU A 575 23.00 -9.67 2.25
C LEU A 575 23.17 -9.92 0.73
N PRO A 576 22.61 -9.05 -0.14
CA PRO A 576 22.81 -9.18 -1.58
C PRO A 576 24.29 -8.98 -1.95
N ALA A 577 24.71 -9.53 -3.09
CA ALA A 577 26.13 -9.52 -3.48
C ALA A 577 26.69 -8.10 -3.71
N GLY A 578 27.86 -7.82 -3.11
CA GLY A 578 28.81 -6.79 -3.53
C GLY A 578 28.65 -5.40 -2.90
N GLU A 579 29.23 -5.19 -1.72
CA GLU A 579 29.37 -3.85 -1.09
C GLU A 579 30.67 -3.13 -1.46
N LEU A 580 31.73 -3.87 -1.84
CA LEU A 580 33.09 -3.32 -1.95
C LEU A 580 33.55 -2.96 -3.38
N GLY A 581 32.66 -2.95 -4.38
CA GLY A 581 32.97 -2.42 -5.72
C GLY A 581 34.27 -2.96 -6.35
N ILE A 582 34.53 -4.25 -6.17
CA ILE A 582 35.80 -4.87 -6.54
C ILE A 582 35.89 -5.06 -8.06
N GLU A 583 37.05 -4.74 -8.65
CA GLU A 583 37.34 -4.97 -10.07
C GLU A 583 37.20 -6.45 -10.46
N GLU A 584 36.74 -6.69 -11.68
CA GLU A 584 36.51 -8.06 -12.19
C GLU A 584 37.83 -8.84 -12.23
N GLY A 585 37.92 -9.93 -11.44
CA GLY A 585 39.11 -10.77 -11.33
C GLY A 585 39.87 -10.67 -10.01
N VAL A 586 39.64 -9.66 -9.18
CA VAL A 586 40.22 -9.54 -7.83
C VAL A 586 39.44 -10.41 -6.83
N LEU A 587 40.17 -11.17 -6.01
CA LEU A 587 39.60 -11.92 -4.88
C LEU A 587 39.74 -11.09 -3.61
N LEU A 588 38.65 -10.92 -2.87
CA LEU A 588 38.69 -10.45 -1.49
C LEU A 588 37.69 -11.24 -0.67
N LYS A 589 38.13 -11.81 0.45
CA LYS A 589 37.30 -12.46 1.44
C LYS A 589 37.70 -11.99 2.83
N TRP A 590 36.74 -11.77 3.71
CA TRP A 590 37.03 -11.42 5.08
C TRP A 590 36.03 -12.05 6.05
N LYS A 591 36.52 -12.40 7.25
CA LYS A 591 35.73 -12.86 8.39
C LYS A 591 36.06 -11.95 9.58
N ALA A 592 35.05 -11.45 10.27
CA ALA A 592 35.23 -10.61 11.46
C ALA A 592 34.38 -11.11 12.62
N GLU A 593 34.97 -11.08 13.81
CA GLU A 593 34.34 -11.44 15.08
C GLU A 593 34.23 -10.19 15.94
N PHE A 594 33.04 -9.99 16.53
CA PHE A 594 32.74 -8.82 17.34
C PHE A 594 32.10 -9.22 18.66
N GLY A 595 32.58 -8.63 19.75
CA GLY A 595 31.89 -8.49 21.03
C GLY A 595 31.23 -7.12 21.10
N SER A 596 31.62 -6.27 22.07
CA SER A 596 31.23 -4.84 22.06
C SER A 596 31.98 -4.02 21.01
N THR A 597 33.18 -4.47 20.66
CA THR A 597 34.07 -3.92 19.63
C THR A 597 34.64 -5.06 18.78
N LEU A 598 35.42 -4.74 17.76
CA LEU A 598 36.12 -5.75 16.95
C LEU A 598 37.05 -6.59 17.85
N GLU A 599 36.93 -7.92 17.81
CA GLU A 599 37.82 -8.85 18.53
C GLU A 599 38.87 -9.48 17.60
N SER A 600 38.46 -9.86 16.39
CA SER A 600 39.37 -10.35 15.36
C SER A 600 38.83 -10.10 13.96
N CYS A 601 39.71 -9.93 12.98
CA CYS A 601 39.35 -9.95 11.57
C CYS A 601 40.44 -10.62 10.73
N VAL A 602 40.05 -11.58 9.90
CA VAL A 602 40.94 -12.27 8.97
C VAL A 602 40.54 -11.91 7.54
N ILE A 603 41.50 -11.49 6.73
CA ILE A 603 41.29 -11.07 5.33
C ILE A 603 42.17 -11.91 4.41
N LEU A 604 41.57 -12.52 3.38
CA LEU A 604 42.26 -13.19 2.28
C LEU A 604 41.99 -12.43 0.98
N GLY A 605 43.04 -11.95 0.31
CA GLY A 605 42.92 -11.22 -0.95
C GLY A 605 43.91 -11.70 -2.02
N ALA A 606 43.54 -11.60 -3.29
CA ALA A 606 44.43 -11.83 -4.43
C ALA A 606 44.14 -10.80 -5.53
N ALA A 607 45.19 -10.27 -6.13
CA ALA A 607 45.09 -9.22 -7.16
C ALA A 607 44.48 -9.74 -8.46
N ALA A 608 44.61 -11.04 -8.75
CA ALA A 608 43.91 -11.68 -9.87
C ALA A 608 43.71 -13.18 -9.64
N LEU A 609 42.57 -13.69 -10.10
CA LEU A 609 42.27 -15.12 -10.25
C LEU A 609 42.64 -15.60 -11.67
N VAL A 610 43.48 -16.64 -11.76
CA VAL A 610 43.87 -17.27 -13.03
C VAL A 610 43.23 -18.65 -13.10
N LYS A 611 42.38 -18.91 -14.11
CA LYS A 611 41.83 -20.25 -14.36
C LYS A 611 42.71 -20.99 -15.38
N GLY A 612 43.14 -22.20 -15.08
CA GLY A 612 43.82 -23.05 -16.05
C GLY A 612 42.87 -23.48 -17.18
N THR A 613 43.19 -23.15 -18.43
CA THR A 613 42.46 -23.64 -19.61
C THR A 613 43.02 -24.97 -20.10
N GLU A 614 42.15 -25.99 -20.22
CA GLU A 614 42.41 -27.19 -21.01
C GLU A 614 42.37 -26.87 -22.53
N GLY A 615 43.43 -27.26 -23.25
CA GLY A 615 43.34 -27.83 -24.61
C GLY A 615 43.27 -26.92 -25.85
N GLY A 616 44.43 -26.63 -26.45
CA GLY A 616 44.67 -26.81 -27.89
C GLY A 616 44.35 -25.68 -28.89
N ASN A 617 45.36 -24.94 -29.35
CA ASN A 617 45.75 -24.93 -30.78
C ASN A 617 47.10 -24.22 -31.02
N LYS A 618 47.95 -24.87 -31.82
CA LYS A 618 49.20 -24.35 -32.36
C LYS A 618 48.92 -23.29 -33.44
N ALA A 619 49.60 -22.16 -33.39
CA ALA A 619 50.01 -21.37 -34.56
C ALA A 619 51.31 -20.61 -34.23
N GLN A 620 52.22 -20.55 -35.20
CA GLN A 620 53.65 -20.27 -35.08
C GLN A 620 54.04 -18.78 -35.11
N SER A 621 55.24 -18.50 -34.55
CA SER A 621 56.19 -17.41 -34.82
C SER A 621 55.75 -15.98 -34.45
N SER A 622 56.54 -15.12 -33.79
CA SER A 622 58.00 -14.97 -33.78
C SER A 622 58.48 -14.18 -32.54
N GLY A 623 59.56 -14.67 -31.91
CA GLY A 623 60.65 -13.88 -31.30
C GLY A 623 60.36 -12.83 -30.23
N GLU A 624 60.58 -13.18 -28.97
CA GLU A 624 61.71 -12.64 -28.19
C GLU A 624 61.92 -13.46 -26.90
N ASN A 625 63.16 -13.89 -26.68
CA ASN A 625 63.60 -14.67 -25.53
C ASN A 625 63.65 -13.79 -24.28
N GLY A 626 62.97 -14.24 -23.22
CA GLY A 626 63.22 -13.79 -21.86
C GLY A 626 62.84 -14.91 -20.89
N LEU A 627 63.85 -15.66 -20.42
CA LEU A 627 63.75 -16.62 -19.33
C LEU A 627 62.96 -16.00 -18.16
N MET A 628 61.78 -16.52 -17.84
CA MET A 628 61.34 -16.51 -16.44
C MET A 628 61.89 -17.78 -15.79
N SER A 629 63.11 -17.63 -15.29
CA SER A 629 63.70 -18.56 -14.35
C SER A 629 62.77 -18.72 -13.15
N GLN A 630 62.82 -19.90 -12.53
CA GLN A 630 62.45 -20.10 -11.12
C GLN A 630 62.95 -18.90 -10.30
N GLN A 631 62.05 -18.00 -9.92
CA GLN A 631 62.37 -16.92 -8.99
C GLN A 631 62.13 -17.46 -7.57
N ASP A 632 63.24 -17.63 -6.87
CA ASP A 632 63.41 -17.63 -5.41
C ASP A 632 62.12 -17.48 -4.59
N ASP A 633 61.67 -18.58 -3.98
CA ASP A 633 60.72 -18.58 -2.87
C ASP A 633 61.44 -18.16 -1.56
N SER A 634 62.17 -17.05 -1.59
CA SER A 634 62.91 -16.49 -0.45
C SER A 634 62.00 -15.97 0.68
N GLY A 635 60.68 -16.07 0.50
CA GLY A 635 59.67 -15.58 1.45
C GLY A 635 59.71 -14.06 1.66
N LEU A 636 60.52 -13.33 0.91
CA LEU A 636 60.65 -11.88 0.95
C LEU A 636 59.65 -11.23 0.00
N ILE A 637 58.94 -10.21 0.48
CA ILE A 637 58.13 -9.33 -0.35
C ILE A 637 59.04 -8.68 -1.43
N PRO A 638 58.77 -8.87 -2.74
CA PRO A 638 59.57 -8.31 -3.81
C PRO A 638 59.43 -6.77 -3.86
N PRO A 639 60.44 -6.03 -4.34
CA PRO A 639 60.40 -4.56 -4.41
C PRO A 639 59.17 -4.01 -5.16
N SER A 640 58.71 -4.72 -6.19
CA SER A 640 57.50 -4.41 -6.98
C SER A 640 56.23 -4.29 -6.14
N PHE A 641 56.17 -4.95 -4.98
CA PHE A 641 55.07 -4.83 -4.03
C PHE A 641 54.89 -3.41 -3.49
N TYR A 642 55.99 -2.68 -3.29
CA TYR A 642 55.99 -1.33 -2.73
C TYR A 642 55.84 -0.25 -3.82
N THR A 643 56.30 -0.52 -5.04
CA THR A 643 56.37 0.48 -6.13
C THR A 643 55.15 0.47 -7.06
N ASP A 644 54.50 -0.68 -7.29
CA ASP A 644 53.49 -0.83 -8.35
C ASP A 644 52.05 -0.69 -7.83
N GLY A 645 51.86 0.03 -6.72
CA GLY A 645 50.55 0.18 -6.08
C GLY A 645 50.04 -1.06 -5.35
N GLY A 646 50.81 -2.15 -5.29
CA GLY A 646 50.45 -3.41 -4.63
C GLY A 646 50.18 -3.27 -3.14
N LEU A 647 51.01 -2.52 -2.41
CA LEU A 647 50.78 -2.18 -1.00
C LEU A 647 49.53 -1.31 -0.82
N LYS A 648 49.35 -0.30 -1.68
CA LYS A 648 48.19 0.60 -1.64
C LYS A 648 46.87 -0.18 -1.79
N LEU A 649 46.83 -1.14 -2.72
CA LEU A 649 45.67 -2.00 -2.94
C LEU A 649 45.30 -2.81 -1.69
N ARG A 650 46.31 -3.37 -0.98
CA ARG A 650 46.10 -4.13 0.26
C ARG A 650 45.60 -3.27 1.40
N VAL A 651 46.15 -2.06 1.55
CA VAL A 651 45.67 -1.07 2.54
C VAL A 651 44.20 -0.74 2.27
N VAL A 652 43.84 -0.52 1.01
CA VAL A 652 42.43 -0.29 0.62
C VAL A 652 41.57 -1.50 0.96
N TRP A 653 41.99 -2.73 0.66
CA TRP A 653 41.25 -3.95 1.03
C TRP A 653 41.02 -4.05 2.54
N THR A 654 42.07 -3.82 3.33
CA THR A 654 42.00 -3.89 4.79
C THR A 654 41.05 -2.85 5.36
N ILE A 655 41.22 -1.57 5.01
CA ILE A 655 40.36 -0.48 5.49
C ILE A 655 38.91 -0.72 5.04
N SER A 656 38.70 -1.10 3.78
CA SER A 656 37.34 -1.31 3.25
C SER A 656 36.64 -2.48 3.93
N SER A 657 37.36 -3.58 4.21
CA SER A 657 36.81 -4.73 4.94
C SER A 657 36.44 -4.37 6.38
N LEU A 658 37.28 -3.59 7.07
CA LEU A 658 36.99 -3.14 8.44
C LEU A 658 35.83 -2.13 8.50
N ILE A 659 35.69 -1.26 7.50
CA ILE A 659 34.53 -0.38 7.37
C ILE A 659 33.25 -1.18 7.15
N ALA A 660 33.27 -2.15 6.23
CA ALA A 660 32.12 -3.02 5.98
C ALA A 660 31.73 -3.83 7.24
N ALA A 661 32.72 -4.39 7.93
CA ALA A 661 32.51 -5.16 9.16
C ALA A 661 31.94 -4.29 10.30
N SER A 662 32.50 -3.11 10.54
CA SER A 662 32.01 -2.17 11.58
C SER A 662 30.64 -1.57 11.28
N ALA A 663 30.32 -1.34 10.00
CA ALA A 663 28.98 -0.93 9.58
C ALA A 663 27.97 -2.04 9.86
N ARG A 664 28.25 -3.29 9.42
CA ARG A 664 27.38 -4.45 9.69
C ARG A 664 27.14 -4.66 11.17
N HIS A 665 28.18 -4.56 11.99
CA HIS A 665 28.07 -4.65 13.44
C HIS A 665 27.11 -3.60 14.02
N TYR A 666 27.22 -2.35 13.59
CA TYR A 666 26.34 -1.25 14.01
C TYR A 666 24.87 -1.52 13.66
N LEU A 667 24.61 -2.06 12.48
CA LEU A 667 23.24 -2.35 12.02
C LEU A 667 22.51 -3.40 12.87
N LEU A 668 23.27 -4.28 13.53
CA LEU A 668 22.72 -5.37 14.33
C LEU A 668 22.21 -4.92 15.71
N GLN A 669 22.51 -3.69 16.14
CA GLN A 669 22.20 -3.22 17.49
C GLN A 669 20.72 -3.40 17.87
N GLN A 670 19.81 -3.02 16.97
CA GLN A 670 18.38 -3.14 17.22
C GLN A 670 17.95 -4.61 17.26
N ILE A 671 18.45 -5.43 16.33
CA ILE A 671 18.10 -6.86 16.24
C ILE A 671 18.58 -7.61 17.49
N ILE A 672 19.81 -7.37 17.94
CA ILE A 672 20.36 -8.02 19.15
C ILE A 672 19.60 -7.58 20.41
N SER A 673 19.16 -6.32 20.47
CA SER A 673 18.35 -5.77 21.56
C SER A 673 16.95 -6.39 21.61
N ASP A 674 16.32 -6.58 20.45
CA ASP A 674 14.95 -7.10 20.35
C ASP A 674 14.87 -8.62 20.55
N HIS A 675 16.00 -9.34 20.45
CA HIS A 675 16.09 -10.80 20.60
C HIS A 675 17.06 -11.22 21.71
N PRO A 676 16.63 -11.24 23.00
CA PRO A 676 17.49 -11.56 24.14
C PRO A 676 17.89 -13.05 24.20
N THR A 677 17.12 -13.94 23.56
CA THR A 677 17.40 -15.39 23.48
C THR A 677 18.50 -15.76 22.49
N LEU A 678 18.99 -14.81 21.70
CA LEU A 678 19.96 -15.08 20.64
C LEU A 678 21.30 -15.53 21.23
N GLU A 679 21.79 -16.67 20.76
CA GLU A 679 23.03 -17.34 21.15
C GLU A 679 24.07 -17.38 20.03
N SER A 680 23.66 -17.26 18.77
CA SER A 680 24.55 -17.22 17.61
C SER A 680 23.99 -16.29 16.53
N LEU A 681 24.85 -15.43 16.00
CA LEU A 681 24.52 -14.53 14.89
C LEU A 681 25.60 -14.64 13.81
N ILE A 682 25.16 -14.85 12.56
CA ILE A 682 26.02 -14.79 11.38
C ILE A 682 25.41 -13.84 10.36
N LEU A 683 26.17 -12.87 9.89
CA LEU A 683 25.79 -11.98 8.79
C LEU A 683 26.81 -12.15 7.66
N THR A 684 26.35 -12.61 6.50
CA THR A 684 27.20 -12.91 5.33
C THR A 684 26.64 -12.32 4.05
N ASP A 685 27.50 -12.09 3.07
CA ASP A 685 27.07 -11.76 1.71
C ASP A 685 26.70 -13.02 0.93
N ALA A 686 25.80 -12.89 -0.06
CA ALA A 686 25.37 -13.97 -0.94
C ALA A 686 26.53 -14.58 -1.78
N ASN A 687 27.60 -13.82 -2.04
CA ASN A 687 28.82 -14.30 -2.70
C ASN A 687 29.90 -14.80 -1.71
N GLY A 688 29.60 -14.80 -0.41
CA GLY A 688 30.52 -15.19 0.66
C GLY A 688 31.78 -14.32 0.75
N GLN A 689 31.69 -13.05 0.33
CA GLN A 689 32.80 -12.10 0.37
C GLN A 689 33.12 -11.68 1.80
N GLY A 690 32.15 -11.15 2.54
CA GLY A 690 32.31 -10.75 3.92
C GLY A 690 31.42 -11.54 4.86
N MET A 691 31.98 -11.94 6.00
CA MET A 691 31.26 -12.62 7.08
C MET A 691 31.52 -11.94 8.42
N LEU A 692 30.46 -11.54 9.11
CA LEU A 692 30.49 -11.15 10.52
C LEU A 692 29.84 -12.27 11.34
N CYS A 693 30.48 -12.69 12.42
CA CYS A 693 29.90 -13.66 13.36
C CYS A 693 30.03 -13.20 14.82
N MET A 694 29.03 -13.56 15.62
CA MET A 694 29.00 -13.33 17.06
C MET A 694 28.53 -14.60 17.78
N SER A 695 29.30 -15.04 18.77
CA SER A 695 29.03 -16.15 19.67
C SER A 695 28.13 -15.73 20.84
N LYS A 696 27.70 -16.70 21.65
CA LYS A 696 26.87 -16.46 22.84
C LYS A 696 27.54 -15.52 23.84
N GLN A 697 28.85 -15.64 24.01
CA GLN A 697 29.62 -14.78 24.92
C GLN A 697 29.72 -13.35 24.37
N GLN A 698 30.05 -13.21 23.09
CA GLN A 698 30.10 -11.93 22.37
C GLN A 698 28.76 -11.18 22.36
N LEU A 699 27.65 -11.88 22.12
CA LEU A 699 26.30 -11.32 22.19
C LEU A 699 25.93 -10.86 23.61
N LYS A 700 26.37 -11.61 24.64
CA LYS A 700 26.19 -11.20 26.04
C LYS A 700 27.01 -9.95 26.37
N GLU A 701 28.23 -9.88 25.87
CA GLU A 701 29.09 -8.70 26.03
C GLU A 701 28.47 -7.47 25.37
N PHE A 702 28.06 -7.58 24.09
CA PHE A 702 27.40 -6.52 23.33
C PHE A 702 26.16 -5.96 24.04
N ARG A 703 25.35 -6.84 24.67
CA ARG A 703 24.15 -6.42 25.43
C ARG A 703 24.51 -5.66 26.71
N ASN A 704 25.56 -6.09 27.42
CA ASN A 704 26.00 -5.45 28.66
C ASN A 704 26.72 -4.12 28.43
N LYS A 705 27.47 -4.02 27.33
CA LYS A 705 28.22 -2.84 26.93
C LYS A 705 27.96 -2.56 25.45
N PRO A 706 26.84 -1.87 25.13
CA PRO A 706 26.52 -1.54 23.74
C PRO A 706 27.66 -0.74 23.09
N PRO A 707 27.89 -0.93 21.78
CA PRO A 707 28.98 -0.25 21.08
C PRO A 707 28.83 1.27 21.19
N ALA A 708 29.92 1.96 21.51
CA ALA A 708 29.96 3.41 21.45
C ALA A 708 29.80 3.85 19.98
N PRO A 709 28.80 4.70 19.65
CA PRO A 709 28.66 5.20 18.30
C PRO A 709 29.85 6.11 17.97
N SER A 710 30.47 5.91 16.81
CA SER A 710 31.48 6.87 16.33
C SER A 710 30.83 8.24 16.10
N THR A 711 31.49 9.31 16.57
CA THR A 711 30.95 10.69 16.65
C THR A 711 30.58 11.33 15.31
N SER A 712 30.84 10.67 14.18
CA SER A 712 30.57 11.18 12.83
C SER A 712 30.12 10.12 11.80
N SER A 713 29.86 8.87 12.20
CA SER A 713 29.49 7.82 11.25
C SER A 713 28.55 6.76 11.84
N ASN A 714 27.63 6.23 11.02
CA ASN A 714 26.73 5.13 11.36
C ASN A 714 27.48 3.77 11.38
N ARG A 715 28.55 3.68 12.17
CA ARG A 715 29.41 2.50 12.34
C ARG A 715 29.94 2.42 13.78
N THR A 716 30.29 1.22 14.22
CA THR A 716 31.00 1.00 15.47
C THR A 716 32.45 1.46 15.34
N GLN A 717 32.99 2.12 16.37
CA GLN A 717 34.40 2.52 16.41
C GLN A 717 35.32 1.29 16.34
N VAL A 718 36.34 1.33 15.49
CA VAL A 718 37.34 0.28 15.40
C VAL A 718 38.50 0.64 16.35
N PRO A 719 38.92 -0.26 17.28
CA PRO A 719 39.99 0.03 18.22
C PRO A 719 41.35 0.12 17.51
N ALA A 720 42.42 0.49 18.22
CA ALA A 720 43.77 0.35 17.69
C ALA A 720 44.06 -1.13 17.42
N LEU A 721 44.65 -1.44 16.26
CA LEU A 721 44.83 -2.79 15.75
C LEU A 721 46.30 -3.11 15.49
N ASN A 722 46.68 -4.35 15.83
CA ASN A 722 47.88 -5.03 15.37
C ASN A 722 47.51 -5.96 14.21
N MET A 723 48.29 -5.91 13.12
CA MET A 723 48.05 -6.72 11.94
C MET A 723 49.27 -7.56 11.59
N LYS A 724 49.03 -8.85 11.35
CA LYS A 724 50.01 -9.78 10.77
C LYS A 724 49.66 -10.01 9.31
N LEU A 725 50.60 -9.75 8.42
CA LEU A 725 50.43 -9.92 6.98
C LEU A 725 51.35 -11.02 6.45
N TRP A 726 50.79 -11.91 5.65
CA TRP A 726 51.51 -12.92 4.85
C TRP A 726 51.26 -12.68 3.36
N TYR A 727 52.28 -12.93 2.56
CA TYR A 727 52.24 -12.68 1.12
C TYR A 727 52.88 -13.81 0.31
N ALA A 728 52.25 -14.13 -0.83
CA ALA A 728 52.83 -14.95 -1.88
C ALA A 728 52.60 -14.28 -3.25
N PRO A 729 53.63 -14.15 -4.11
CA PRO A 729 53.47 -13.60 -5.47
C PRO A 729 52.49 -14.40 -6.33
N TYR A 730 52.48 -15.72 -6.15
CA TYR A 730 51.56 -16.63 -6.80
C TYR A 730 51.28 -17.82 -5.88
N LEU A 731 50.03 -18.26 -5.80
CA LEU A 731 49.62 -19.43 -5.03
C LEU A 731 48.62 -20.25 -5.85
N GLU A 732 48.94 -21.51 -6.10
CA GLU A 732 48.06 -22.43 -6.84
C GLU A 732 47.19 -23.23 -5.87
N LEU A 733 45.89 -23.24 -6.12
CA LEU A 733 44.91 -24.03 -5.35
C LEU A 733 44.74 -25.41 -5.97
N SER A 734 44.37 -26.39 -5.14
CA SER A 734 44.06 -27.77 -5.57
C SER A 734 42.93 -27.85 -6.62
N SER A 735 42.13 -26.79 -6.77
CA SER A 735 41.08 -26.65 -7.78
C SER A 735 41.57 -26.16 -9.16
N GLY A 736 42.88 -26.04 -9.40
CA GLY A 736 43.45 -25.52 -10.65
C GLY A 736 43.30 -24.01 -10.85
N THR A 737 42.99 -23.28 -9.77
CA THR A 737 42.87 -21.82 -9.76
C THR A 737 44.12 -21.19 -9.14
N GLY A 738 44.79 -20.32 -9.89
CA GLY A 738 45.95 -19.55 -9.43
C GLY A 738 45.55 -18.22 -8.80
N LEU A 739 46.09 -17.91 -7.62
CA LEU A 739 45.96 -16.64 -6.92
C LEU A 739 47.22 -15.80 -7.14
N LYS A 740 47.14 -14.76 -7.98
CA LYS A 740 48.24 -13.80 -8.16
C LYS A 740 48.21 -12.77 -7.03
N GLY A 741 49.36 -12.53 -6.41
CA GLY A 741 49.53 -11.59 -5.32
C GLY A 741 48.70 -11.95 -4.07
N ALA A 742 48.64 -13.23 -3.72
CA ALA A 742 47.87 -13.75 -2.60
C ALA A 742 48.33 -13.15 -1.25
N THR A 743 47.37 -12.74 -0.44
CA THR A 743 47.58 -11.97 0.79
C THR A 743 46.67 -12.49 1.88
N LEU A 744 47.23 -12.78 3.05
CA LEU A 744 46.48 -13.09 4.24
C LEU A 744 46.80 -12.04 5.30
N VAL A 745 45.80 -11.50 5.97
CA VAL A 745 45.95 -10.52 7.05
C VAL A 745 45.16 -11.00 8.26
N ASP A 746 45.81 -11.17 9.41
CA ASP A 746 45.19 -11.41 10.71
C ASP A 746 45.25 -10.11 11.52
N ILE A 747 44.09 -9.60 11.94
CA ILE A 747 43.90 -8.29 12.55
C ILE A 747 43.31 -8.48 13.95
N ARG A 748 43.95 -7.89 14.96
CA ARG A 748 43.52 -7.99 16.37
C ARG A 748 43.68 -6.67 17.10
N PRO A 749 42.87 -6.36 18.13
CA PRO A 749 43.07 -5.19 18.98
C PRO A 749 44.43 -5.20 19.69
N THR A 750 45.04 -4.03 19.86
CA THR A 750 46.36 -3.87 20.51
C THR A 750 46.36 -4.32 21.98
N ASP A 751 45.21 -4.23 22.67
CA ASP A 751 45.06 -4.59 24.08
C ASP A 751 44.94 -6.11 24.34
N HIS A 752 44.84 -6.93 23.29
CA HIS A 752 44.82 -8.39 23.39
C HIS A 752 46.18 -8.98 22.97
N PRO A 753 46.95 -9.61 23.89
CA PRO A 753 48.25 -10.17 23.55
C PRO A 753 48.08 -11.32 22.55
N VAL A 754 48.91 -11.31 21.50
CA VAL A 754 48.97 -12.36 20.49
C VAL A 754 49.52 -13.64 21.11
N GLN A 755 48.64 -14.51 21.63
CA GLN A 755 49.04 -15.84 22.09
C GLN A 755 49.47 -16.72 20.89
N LYS A 756 50.43 -17.62 21.14
CA LYS A 756 50.98 -18.60 20.17
C LYS A 756 49.93 -19.59 19.62
N GLU A 757 48.75 -19.69 20.23
CA GLU A 757 47.65 -20.61 19.84
C GLU A 757 46.73 -20.05 18.73
N SER A 758 47.23 -19.12 17.91
CA SER A 758 46.41 -18.33 16.96
C SER A 758 46.26 -18.93 15.55
N GLU A 759 47.12 -19.87 15.15
CA GLU A 759 47.09 -20.45 13.79
C GLU A 759 45.81 -21.22 13.43
N PRO A 760 45.16 -21.99 14.33
CA PRO A 760 43.94 -22.73 13.97
C PRO A 760 42.78 -21.80 13.55
N LEU A 761 42.61 -20.68 14.26
CA LEU A 761 41.54 -19.69 14.02
C LEU A 761 41.69 -18.97 12.67
N ILE A 762 42.92 -18.75 12.22
CA ILE A 762 43.20 -18.10 10.93
C ILE A 762 42.86 -19.03 9.76
N VAL A 763 43.17 -20.32 9.90
CA VAL A 763 42.91 -21.34 8.86
C VAL A 763 41.41 -21.66 8.77
N GLU A 764 40.72 -21.72 9.90
CA GLU A 764 39.28 -22.00 9.96
C GLU A 764 38.39 -20.82 9.55
N ALA A 765 38.97 -19.64 9.29
CA ALA A 765 38.22 -18.44 8.91
C ALA A 765 37.49 -18.58 7.55
N PHE A 766 37.94 -19.50 6.68
CA PHE A 766 37.38 -19.69 5.35
C PHE A 766 37.00 -21.15 5.09
N GLU A 767 36.10 -21.36 4.13
CA GLU A 767 35.78 -22.68 3.57
C GLU A 767 36.72 -23.02 2.40
N GLU A 768 36.74 -24.28 1.97
CA GLU A 768 37.52 -24.69 0.78
C GLU A 768 37.00 -23.99 -0.49
N PRO A 769 37.88 -23.61 -1.44
CA PRO A 769 39.32 -23.87 -1.51
C PRO A 769 40.21 -22.85 -0.76
N TYR A 770 39.61 -21.85 -0.10
CA TYR A 770 40.31 -20.72 0.49
C TYR A 770 40.94 -21.02 1.86
N ARG A 771 40.40 -22.01 2.58
CA ARG A 771 41.02 -22.60 3.78
C ARG A 771 42.42 -23.12 3.48
N THR A 772 42.57 -23.90 2.41
CA THR A 772 43.87 -24.40 1.95
C THR A 772 44.82 -23.23 1.63
N ALA A 773 44.31 -22.17 0.96
CA ALA A 773 45.09 -20.98 0.66
C ALA A 773 45.63 -20.28 1.93
N ALA A 774 44.77 -20.10 2.94
CA ALA A 774 45.13 -19.50 4.22
C ALA A 774 46.16 -20.35 4.97
N SER A 775 46.01 -21.68 4.97
CA SER A 775 46.96 -22.61 5.60
C SER A 775 48.36 -22.54 4.97
N ILE A 776 48.46 -22.41 3.65
CA ILE A 776 49.75 -22.27 2.96
C ILE A 776 50.38 -20.90 3.24
N LEU A 777 49.58 -19.83 3.21
CA LEU A 777 50.05 -18.47 3.47
C LEU A 777 50.52 -18.29 4.92
N ALA A 778 49.82 -18.85 5.91
CA ALA A 778 50.16 -18.71 7.33
C ALA A 778 51.53 -19.30 7.70
N LYS A 779 52.04 -20.26 6.92
CA LYS A 779 53.38 -20.85 7.09
C LYS A 779 54.53 -20.00 6.53
N ARG A 780 54.22 -18.91 5.81
CA ARG A 780 55.22 -18.00 5.23
C ARG A 780 55.70 -16.96 6.26
N ARG A 781 56.72 -16.18 5.89
CA ARG A 781 57.23 -15.08 6.71
C ARG A 781 56.15 -14.03 6.95
N THR A 782 56.02 -13.59 8.20
CA THR A 782 55.04 -12.60 8.64
C THR A 782 55.62 -11.19 8.66
N TYR A 783 54.78 -10.20 8.32
CA TYR A 783 55.04 -8.77 8.45
C TYR A 783 54.10 -8.17 9.48
N LEU A 784 54.62 -7.34 10.38
CA LEU A 784 53.84 -6.68 11.43
C LEU A 784 53.52 -5.24 11.03
N LEU A 785 52.27 -4.85 11.18
CA LEU A 785 51.75 -3.51 10.89
C LEU A 785 50.86 -3.08 12.06
N GLU A 786 50.85 -1.78 12.35
CA GLU A 786 49.99 -1.18 13.37
C GLU A 786 49.06 -0.15 12.73
N MET A 787 47.84 -0.03 13.26
CA MET A 787 46.86 0.95 12.81
C MET A 787 46.12 1.56 14.01
N ASN A 788 46.07 2.89 14.05
CA ASN A 788 45.35 3.62 15.10
C ASN A 788 43.83 3.41 14.99
N SER A 789 43.11 3.62 16.09
CA SER A 789 41.63 3.56 16.14
C SER A 789 41.00 4.58 15.19
N PHE A 790 39.87 4.23 14.54
CA PHE A 790 39.17 5.13 13.60
C PHE A 790 37.66 4.84 13.47
#